data_AF-A0A1I7F295-F1
#
_entry.id   AF-A0A1I7F295-F1
#
_cell.length_a   1.000
_cell.length_b   1.000
_cell.length_c   1.000
_cell.angle_alpha   90.00
_cell.angle_beta   90.00
_cell.angle_gamma   90.00
#
_symmetry.space_group_name_H-M   'P 1'
#
loop_
_entity.id
_entity.type
_entity.pdbx_description
1 polymer ?
#
loop_
_entity_poly.entity_id
_entity_poly.type
_entity_poly.pdbx_seq_one_letter_code
_entity_poly.pdbx_strand_id
1 'polypeptide(L)'
;MGKKNRNQNGSGLIRGTLKKVRSGSGFVERENGDDIFIHADNMKGAMNGDEVLVDLLPPIYWDKNPEGLVDRILNRNVTEVVGTYRRQKGNGFVESVGRKDDAVFIKKKNAGHAKSGDRVVCRITRYPASVYESPEGRITEIIARSDEAGAETKALIRSAGLSKDFPSAVSAQAARAAAEPLTNEEISRRRDLRERTIITIDGADSKDLDDAVSVEATEDGGYRLGVHIADVSHYVPAGSKLDREALKRGNSVYLLNHVIPMLPKTLSNGACSLFEGADRLTMTCEMTFDSEGKETGHEIYESIIRSSARMVYHDVSEILENHEPNLSEHYGDYNGRNITSMLFLMEELAALLRRNRMKHGSIDFDTTESEILLNDLEIPTDIRPAERRTANKLIEEFMLAANRTVAEHFCRMEVPFVYRIHEQPEPSRITEVKHVLRIFGLSLPGVPDQIHPAELARVLEQAAGKPGEEVVNTVILHAMSKARYSTECEGHFGLAFRYYCHFTSPIRRYPDLMVHRIIRVILSGGLDDRTARSMEAAAQEAAEVSSRTEREALELERDVEKMKKSQYMLGHLGEIAEGVISGVTEYGFYVRLPNTVEGLVRLESLHDDYYEFDPDRIRVLGIRNHRTFTLGDIVRIQVLSADPALRRIDFRLAEE
;
A
#
# COMPACT_ATOMS: atom_id res chain seq x y z
N MET A 1 9.79 44.35 52.02
CA MET A 1 10.69 43.19 51.90
C MET A 1 10.01 41.99 52.51
N GLY A 2 9.74 40.96 51.72
CA GLY A 2 9.05 39.75 52.18
C GLY A 2 8.68 38.88 50.99
N LYS A 3 9.64 38.06 50.53
CA LYS A 3 9.42 36.98 49.57
C LYS A 3 8.34 36.05 50.13
N LYS A 4 7.22 35.89 49.41
CA LYS A 4 6.35 34.72 49.55
C LYS A 4 6.46 33.92 48.25
N ASN A 5 7.08 32.75 48.40
CA ASN A 5 7.12 31.66 47.45
C ASN A 5 5.73 31.43 46.85
N ARG A 6 5.60 31.62 45.53
CA ARG A 6 4.57 30.94 44.74
C ARG A 6 5.05 29.52 44.53
N ASN A 7 4.34 28.58 45.15
CA ASN A 7 4.50 27.15 45.02
C ASN A 7 4.55 26.72 43.55
N GLN A 8 5.53 25.86 43.27
CA GLN A 8 5.56 24.93 42.14
C GLN A 8 4.54 23.82 42.41
N ASN A 9 3.52 23.73 41.55
CA ASN A 9 2.51 22.67 41.34
C ASN A 9 1.28 23.36 40.71
N GLY A 10 0.91 23.21 39.44
CA GLY A 10 1.41 22.42 38.33
C GLY A 10 0.86 23.02 37.03
N SER A 11 1.73 23.37 36.07
CA SER A 11 1.28 23.75 34.73
C SER A 11 1.15 22.47 33.91
N GLY A 12 -0.05 21.89 33.86
CA GLY A 12 -0.40 20.70 33.08
C GLY A 12 -0.42 20.99 31.57
N LEU A 13 0.68 21.53 31.04
CA LEU A 13 0.84 21.74 29.61
C LEU A 13 1.03 20.39 28.93
N ILE A 14 0.22 20.14 27.91
CA ILE A 14 0.18 18.86 27.21
C ILE A 14 0.90 19.01 25.89
N ARG A 15 1.84 18.10 25.63
CA ARG A 15 2.57 18.01 24.37
C ARG A 15 1.80 17.14 23.40
N GLY A 16 1.75 17.55 22.13
CA GLY A 16 1.19 16.74 21.06
C GLY A 16 1.41 17.34 19.68
N THR A 17 0.94 16.63 18.66
CA THR A 17 1.04 17.06 17.26
C THR A 17 -0.28 17.64 16.78
N LEU A 18 -0.26 18.84 16.20
CA LEU A 18 -1.46 19.51 15.74
C LEU A 18 -1.92 18.97 14.37
N LYS A 19 -3.19 18.55 14.27
CA LYS A 19 -3.89 18.20 13.03
C LYS A 19 -4.98 19.24 12.77
N LYS A 20 -4.77 20.12 11.79
CA LYS A 20 -5.79 21.11 11.39
C LYS A 20 -6.89 20.47 10.55
N VAL A 21 -8.12 20.96 10.74
CA VAL A 21 -9.28 20.71 9.89
C VAL A 21 -9.58 21.95 9.01
N ARG A 22 -10.42 21.79 7.98
CA ARG A 22 -10.72 22.86 7.00
C ARG A 22 -11.36 24.11 7.60
N SER A 23 -12.04 24.00 8.74
CA SER A 23 -12.63 25.16 9.42
C SER A 23 -11.59 26.08 10.07
N GLY A 24 -10.28 25.75 9.99
CA GLY A 24 -9.19 26.48 10.63
C GLY A 24 -8.91 26.04 12.07
N SER A 25 -9.85 25.32 12.70
CA SER A 25 -9.65 24.63 13.97
C SER A 25 -8.80 23.36 13.79
N GLY A 26 -8.52 22.63 14.86
CA GLY A 26 -7.71 21.42 14.78
C GLY A 26 -7.74 20.60 16.06
N PHE A 27 -7.10 19.45 16.01
CA PHE A 27 -6.98 18.51 17.11
C PHE A 27 -5.51 18.26 17.42
N VAL A 28 -5.15 18.24 18.70
CA VAL A 28 -3.80 17.86 19.12
C VAL A 28 -3.83 16.41 19.58
N GLU A 29 -3.21 15.55 18.78
CA GLU A 29 -3.06 14.13 19.05
C GLU A 29 -2.07 13.95 20.21
N ARG A 30 -2.47 13.16 21.21
CA ARG A 30 -1.64 12.80 22.37
C ARG A 30 -1.19 11.35 22.23
N GLU A 31 -0.05 11.01 22.84
CA GLU A 31 0.36 9.60 22.95
C GLU A 31 -0.63 8.77 23.75
N ASN A 32 -1.33 9.37 24.73
CA ASN A 32 -2.32 8.71 25.57
C ASN A 32 -3.51 9.64 25.88
N GLY A 33 -4.74 9.14 25.68
CA GLY A 33 -6.00 9.83 25.96
C GLY A 33 -6.63 10.52 24.74
N ASP A 34 -7.78 11.18 24.96
CA ASP A 34 -8.54 11.83 23.88
C ASP A 34 -7.82 13.04 23.28
N ASP A 35 -8.03 13.24 21.98
CA ASP A 35 -7.51 14.39 21.24
C ASP A 35 -7.99 15.71 21.83
N ILE A 36 -7.13 16.74 21.79
CA ILE A 36 -7.49 18.08 22.28
C ILE A 36 -8.05 18.90 21.13
N PHE A 37 -9.30 19.33 21.22
CA PHE A 37 -9.83 20.31 20.29
C PHE A 37 -9.17 21.68 20.53
N ILE A 38 -8.72 22.32 19.45
CA ILE A 38 -8.18 23.67 19.44
C ILE A 38 -9.03 24.49 18.47
N HIS A 39 -9.76 25.47 19.00
CA HIS A 39 -10.46 26.45 18.18
C HIS A 39 -9.48 27.26 17.32
N ALA A 40 -9.91 27.71 16.13
CA ALA A 40 -9.06 28.45 15.19
C ALA A 40 -8.31 29.62 15.87
N ASP A 41 -9.01 30.48 16.61
CA ASP A 41 -8.39 31.63 17.29
C ASP A 41 -7.33 31.26 18.34
N ASN A 42 -7.32 30.02 18.82
CA ASN A 42 -6.43 29.54 19.87
C ASN A 42 -5.14 28.87 19.34
N MET A 43 -4.90 28.93 18.02
CA MET A 43 -3.78 28.25 17.35
C MET A 43 -2.42 28.92 17.51
N LYS A 44 -2.35 30.22 17.87
CA LYS A 44 -1.10 31.03 17.91
C LYS A 44 -0.20 30.87 16.67
N GLY A 45 -0.79 30.74 15.48
CA GLY A 45 -0.04 30.57 14.24
C GLY A 45 0.68 29.22 14.10
N ALA A 46 0.24 28.19 14.84
CA ALA A 46 0.65 26.82 14.61
C ALA A 46 0.15 26.34 13.24
N MET A 47 1.03 25.65 12.52
CA MET A 47 0.71 25.04 11.22
C MET A 47 0.37 23.57 11.41
N ASN A 48 -0.31 22.98 10.43
CA ASN A 48 -0.65 21.56 10.48
C ASN A 48 0.62 20.69 10.58
N GLY A 49 0.66 19.79 11.54
CA GLY A 49 1.79 18.92 11.82
C GLY A 49 2.80 19.51 12.79
N ASP A 50 2.70 20.79 13.17
CA ASP A 50 3.59 21.37 14.18
C ASP A 50 3.41 20.65 15.53
N GLU A 51 4.52 20.52 16.25
CA GLU A 51 4.51 20.02 17.62
C GLU A 51 4.29 21.17 18.58
N VAL A 52 3.28 21.05 19.44
CA VAL A 52 2.79 22.15 20.28
C VAL A 52 2.70 21.74 21.74
N LEU A 53 2.84 22.71 22.64
CA LEU A 53 2.34 22.61 24.01
C LEU A 53 0.99 23.32 24.10
N VAL A 54 0.03 22.64 24.70
CA VAL A 54 -1.35 23.09 24.85
C VAL A 54 -1.63 23.29 26.33
N ASP A 55 -2.28 24.40 26.65
CA ASP A 55 -2.92 24.62 27.94
C ASP A 55 -4.41 24.27 27.82
N LEU A 56 -4.90 23.42 28.71
CA LEU A 56 -6.30 22.98 28.67
C LEU A 56 -7.20 24.11 29.19
N LEU A 57 -8.28 24.37 28.48
CA LEU A 57 -9.36 25.21 29.00
C LEU A 57 -10.05 24.49 30.17
N PRO A 58 -10.69 25.22 31.09
CA PRO A 58 -11.48 24.63 32.15
C PRO A 58 -12.55 23.65 31.59
N PRO A 59 -12.85 22.52 32.26
CA PRO A 59 -13.78 21.50 31.76
C PRO A 59 -15.19 21.97 31.38
N ILE A 60 -15.63 23.12 31.90
CA ILE A 60 -16.92 23.73 31.52
C ILE A 60 -16.99 24.17 30.05
N TYR A 61 -15.84 24.35 29.40
CA TYR A 61 -15.76 24.67 27.97
C TYR A 61 -15.65 23.42 27.09
N TRP A 62 -15.52 22.23 27.69
CA TRP A 62 -15.40 21.00 26.92
C TRP A 62 -16.78 20.55 26.45
N ASP A 63 -16.85 20.08 25.21
CA ASP A 63 -18.03 19.39 24.66
C ASP A 63 -17.73 17.88 24.61
N LYS A 64 -17.68 17.27 23.42
CA LYS A 64 -17.29 15.85 23.26
C LYS A 64 -15.82 15.57 23.59
N ASN A 65 -14.94 16.53 23.31
CA ASN A 65 -13.49 16.41 23.51
C ASN A 65 -12.97 17.51 24.44
N PRO A 66 -11.84 17.28 25.15
CA PRO A 66 -11.15 18.34 25.87
C PRO A 66 -10.77 19.49 24.95
N GLU A 67 -10.99 20.74 25.37
CA GLU A 67 -10.60 21.92 24.61
C GLU A 67 -9.36 22.59 25.21
N GLY A 68 -8.50 23.15 24.36
CA GLY A 68 -7.28 23.83 24.78
C GLY A 68 -6.88 24.99 23.88
N LEU A 69 -5.83 25.69 24.32
CA LEU A 69 -5.16 26.74 23.56
C LEU A 69 -3.67 26.43 23.41
N VAL A 70 -3.09 26.76 22.27
CA VAL A 70 -1.66 26.59 22.04
C VAL A 70 -0.91 27.58 22.94
N ASP A 71 -0.11 27.08 23.89
CA ASP A 71 0.80 27.91 24.69
C ASP A 71 1.99 28.34 23.82
N ARG A 72 2.68 27.35 23.26
CA ARG A 72 3.86 27.53 22.41
C ARG A 72 4.01 26.40 21.40
N ILE A 73 4.77 26.71 20.36
CA ILE A 73 5.12 25.76 19.30
C ILE A 73 6.55 25.29 19.61
N LEU A 74 6.71 23.99 19.82
CA LEU A 74 7.99 23.37 20.17
C LEU A 74 8.85 23.15 18.93
N ASN A 75 8.28 22.50 17.92
CA ASN A 75 8.96 22.19 16.67
C ASN A 75 8.08 22.59 15.48
N ARG A 76 8.66 23.34 14.55
CA ARG A 76 8.05 23.67 13.26
C ARG A 76 8.31 22.53 12.29
N ASN A 77 7.29 21.72 12.04
CA ASN A 77 7.42 20.54 11.19
C ASN A 77 7.18 20.89 9.71
N VAL A 78 6.44 21.96 9.43
CA VAL A 78 6.26 22.46 8.07
C VAL A 78 7.34 23.48 7.76
N THR A 79 8.38 23.08 7.04
CA THR A 79 9.45 24.00 6.59
C THR A 79 9.36 24.33 5.10
N GLU A 80 8.76 23.42 4.33
CA GLU A 80 8.49 23.54 2.90
C GLU A 80 7.03 23.20 2.63
N VAL A 81 6.43 23.90 1.65
CA VAL A 81 5.07 23.65 1.15
C VAL A 81 5.16 23.37 -0.33
N VAL A 82 4.59 22.24 -0.73
CA VAL A 82 4.42 21.87 -2.13
C VAL A 82 3.05 22.31 -2.60
N GLY A 83 2.97 22.98 -3.75
CA GLY A 83 1.70 23.53 -4.20
C GLY A 83 1.74 24.15 -5.58
N THR A 84 0.65 24.85 -5.89
CA THR A 84 0.46 25.54 -7.17
C THR A 84 0.77 27.01 -7.01
N TYR A 85 1.70 27.54 -7.79
CA TYR A 85 1.97 28.98 -7.78
C TYR A 85 0.88 29.75 -8.53
N ARG A 86 0.21 30.69 -7.86
CA ARG A 86 -0.78 31.60 -8.45
C ARG A 86 -0.28 33.03 -8.35
N ARG A 87 -0.10 33.70 -9.48
CA ARG A 87 0.35 35.09 -9.50
C ARG A 87 -0.84 36.06 -9.46
N GLN A 88 -0.79 37.05 -8.56
CA GLN A 88 -1.83 38.08 -8.43
C GLN A 88 -1.22 39.47 -8.18
N LYS A 89 -1.53 40.45 -9.06
CA LYS A 89 -1.15 41.87 -8.93
C LYS A 89 0.34 42.12 -8.56
N GLY A 90 1.25 41.30 -9.09
CA GLY A 90 2.70 41.45 -8.90
C GLY A 90 3.32 40.53 -7.85
N ASN A 91 2.56 40.12 -6.83
CA ASN A 91 2.92 39.06 -5.88
C ASN A 91 2.24 37.75 -6.31
N GLY A 92 2.29 36.73 -5.47
CA GLY A 92 1.53 35.50 -5.67
C GLY A 92 1.38 34.69 -4.39
N PHE A 93 0.75 33.53 -4.53
CA PHE A 93 0.55 32.56 -3.46
C PHE A 93 0.92 31.17 -3.97
N VAL A 94 1.36 30.30 -3.08
CA VAL A 94 1.47 28.86 -3.32
C VAL A 94 0.32 28.19 -2.58
N GLU A 95 -0.64 27.65 -3.34
CA GLU A 95 -1.77 26.89 -2.82
C GLU A 95 -1.31 25.46 -2.55
N SER A 96 -1.30 25.04 -1.28
CA SER A 96 -0.82 23.72 -0.87
C SER A 96 -1.63 22.59 -1.51
N VAL A 97 -0.96 21.49 -1.85
CA VAL A 97 -1.63 20.28 -2.35
C VAL A 97 -2.62 19.76 -1.30
N GLY A 98 -3.88 19.56 -1.71
CA GLY A 98 -4.95 19.04 -0.86
C GLY A 98 -5.54 20.01 0.19
N ARG A 99 -4.93 21.19 0.41
CA ARG A 99 -5.39 22.19 1.40
C ARG A 99 -5.20 23.62 0.89
N LYS A 100 -6.23 24.18 0.25
CA LYS A 100 -6.21 25.56 -0.27
C LYS A 100 -6.03 26.61 0.82
N ASP A 101 -6.51 26.34 2.03
CA ASP A 101 -6.53 27.29 3.16
C ASP A 101 -5.16 27.53 3.82
N ASP A 102 -4.16 26.67 3.53
CA ASP A 102 -2.78 26.81 4.03
C ASP A 102 -1.86 27.50 2.99
N ALA A 103 -2.40 28.45 2.21
CA ALA A 103 -1.65 29.13 1.16
C ALA A 103 -0.47 29.96 1.69
N VAL A 104 0.68 29.87 1.00
CA VAL A 104 1.90 30.61 1.35
C VAL A 104 2.04 31.84 0.47
N PHE A 105 2.13 33.03 1.06
CA PHE A 105 2.34 34.28 0.33
C PHE A 105 3.76 34.39 -0.22
N ILE A 106 3.87 34.72 -1.50
CA ILE A 106 5.13 34.88 -2.24
C ILE A 106 5.25 36.32 -2.74
N LYS A 107 6.23 37.03 -2.17
CA LYS A 107 6.65 38.35 -2.69
C LYS A 107 7.24 38.19 -4.10
N LYS A 108 7.03 39.17 -4.99
CA LYS A 108 7.56 39.15 -6.37
C LYS A 108 9.02 38.71 -6.49
N LYS A 109 9.89 39.23 -5.61
CA LYS A 109 11.34 38.92 -5.58
C LYS A 109 11.67 37.49 -5.17
N ASN A 110 10.73 36.80 -4.52
CA ASN A 110 10.88 35.45 -3.99
C ASN A 110 10.24 34.38 -4.91
N ALA A 111 9.64 34.79 -6.04
CA ALA A 111 9.01 33.87 -7.00
C ALA A 111 10.00 33.23 -7.99
N GLY A 112 11.21 33.78 -8.12
CA GLY A 112 12.21 33.29 -9.07
C GLY A 112 11.68 33.25 -10.52
N HIS A 113 11.83 32.10 -11.18
CA HIS A 113 11.39 31.85 -12.55
C HIS A 113 10.05 31.10 -12.64
N ALA A 114 9.32 30.97 -11.54
CA ALA A 114 8.03 30.29 -11.53
C ALA A 114 6.98 31.12 -12.27
N LYS A 115 6.20 30.44 -13.10
CA LYS A 115 5.03 30.99 -13.79
C LYS A 115 3.76 30.59 -13.05
N SER A 116 2.70 31.37 -13.22
CA SER A 116 1.41 31.03 -12.63
C SER A 116 0.92 29.71 -13.21
N GLY A 117 0.56 28.76 -12.36
CA GLY A 117 0.20 27.39 -12.71
C GLY A 117 1.30 26.35 -12.44
N ASP A 118 2.57 26.77 -12.30
CA ASP A 118 3.67 25.84 -12.03
C ASP A 118 3.47 25.13 -10.68
N ARG A 119 3.87 23.86 -10.63
CA ARG A 119 3.97 23.09 -9.39
C ARG A 119 5.33 23.39 -8.77
N VAL A 120 5.35 23.84 -7.52
CA VAL A 120 6.57 24.38 -6.90
C VAL A 120 6.74 23.89 -5.47
N VAL A 121 7.99 23.86 -5.02
CA VAL A 121 8.33 23.82 -3.59
C VAL A 121 8.59 25.24 -3.14
N CYS A 122 7.92 25.64 -2.07
CA CYS A 122 8.14 26.89 -1.39
C CYS A 122 8.67 26.66 0.02
N ARG A 123 9.85 27.21 0.31
CA ARG A 123 10.38 27.24 1.69
C ARG A 123 9.77 28.39 2.47
N ILE A 124 9.25 28.10 3.65
CA ILE A 124 8.71 29.11 4.56
C ILE A 124 9.85 30.00 5.06
N THR A 125 9.65 31.31 4.95
CA THR A 125 10.58 32.35 5.40
C THR A 125 10.04 33.13 6.59
N ARG A 126 8.72 33.18 6.75
CA ARG A 126 8.05 33.73 7.93
C ARG A 126 6.80 32.90 8.23
N TYR A 127 6.74 32.33 9.42
CA TYR A 127 5.55 31.65 9.93
C TYR A 127 4.46 32.67 10.30
N PRO A 128 3.18 32.27 10.27
CA PRO A 128 2.09 33.17 10.64
C PRO A 128 2.13 33.45 12.15
N ALA A 129 1.80 34.68 12.56
CA ALA A 129 1.68 35.03 13.98
C ALA A 129 0.27 34.73 14.55
N SER A 130 -0.73 34.62 13.69
CA SER A 130 -2.13 34.32 14.03
C SER A 130 -2.82 33.60 12.87
N VAL A 131 -4.07 33.16 13.05
CA VAL A 131 -4.84 32.51 11.96
C VAL A 131 -5.24 33.45 10.83
N TYR A 132 -5.18 34.76 11.07
CA TYR A 132 -5.51 35.78 10.09
C TYR A 132 -4.32 36.16 9.19
N GLU A 133 -3.14 35.63 9.48
CA GLU A 133 -1.92 35.84 8.69
C GLU A 133 -1.57 34.60 7.88
N SER A 134 -1.27 34.77 6.59
CA SER A 134 -0.65 33.72 5.79
C SER A 134 0.86 33.64 6.06
N PRO A 135 1.46 32.44 6.08
CA PRO A 135 2.91 32.30 6.04
C PRO A 135 3.48 33.01 4.81
N GLU A 136 4.70 33.56 4.93
CA GLU A 136 5.47 34.05 3.78
C GLU A 136 6.57 33.07 3.39
N GLY A 137 6.82 32.92 2.10
CA GLY A 137 7.84 32.00 1.61
C GLY A 137 8.62 32.49 0.39
N ARG A 138 9.53 31.62 -0.04
CA ARG A 138 10.26 31.75 -1.31
C ARG A 138 10.21 30.45 -2.08
N ILE A 139 10.07 30.54 -3.39
CA ILE A 139 10.10 29.37 -4.27
C ILE A 139 11.55 28.90 -4.37
N THR A 140 11.78 27.62 -4.06
CA THR A 140 13.11 26.98 -4.08
C THR A 140 13.25 25.97 -5.20
N GLU A 141 12.14 25.43 -5.69
CA GLU A 141 12.12 24.36 -6.69
C GLU A 141 10.87 24.52 -7.59
N ILE A 142 11.03 24.28 -8.88
CA ILE A 142 9.90 24.12 -9.82
C ILE A 142 9.85 22.63 -10.13
N ILE A 143 8.84 21.95 -9.57
CA ILE A 143 8.66 20.50 -9.66
C ILE A 143 8.22 20.11 -11.07
N ALA A 144 7.26 20.87 -11.62
CA ALA A 144 6.73 20.67 -12.95
C ALA A 144 6.14 21.98 -13.49
N ARG A 145 6.17 22.15 -14.81
CA ARG A 145 5.44 23.25 -15.47
C ARG A 145 3.95 22.97 -15.51
N SER A 146 3.14 24.01 -15.67
CA SER A 146 1.67 23.89 -15.70
C SER A 146 1.13 23.03 -16.85
N ASP A 147 1.89 22.91 -17.94
CA ASP A 147 1.59 22.16 -19.17
C ASP A 147 2.31 20.80 -19.23
N GLU A 148 3.08 20.46 -18.20
CA GLU A 148 3.86 19.22 -18.16
C GLU A 148 2.99 18.03 -17.76
N ALA A 149 3.14 16.90 -18.47
CA ALA A 149 2.47 15.65 -18.14
C ALA A 149 2.75 15.22 -16.70
N GLY A 150 1.70 14.77 -16.00
CA GLY A 150 1.82 14.26 -14.63
C GLY A 150 2.18 15.30 -13.56
N ALA A 151 2.04 16.60 -13.84
CA ALA A 151 2.43 17.66 -12.91
C ALA A 151 1.78 17.50 -11.52
N GLU A 152 0.50 17.13 -11.45
CA GLU A 152 -0.22 16.88 -10.20
C GLU A 152 0.37 15.69 -9.43
N THR A 153 0.63 14.58 -10.11
CA THR A 153 1.23 13.38 -9.52
C THR A 153 2.64 13.68 -8.98
N LYS A 154 3.45 14.42 -9.74
CA LYS A 154 4.80 14.87 -9.31
C LYS A 154 4.73 15.75 -8.06
N ALA A 155 3.76 16.67 -7.99
CA ALA A 155 3.54 17.49 -6.82
C ALA A 155 3.14 16.66 -5.60
N LEU A 156 2.28 15.65 -5.77
CA LEU A 156 1.89 14.72 -4.71
C LEU A 156 3.09 13.93 -4.17
N ILE A 157 3.88 13.34 -5.06
CA ILE A 157 5.12 12.61 -4.73
C ILE A 157 6.03 13.49 -3.86
N ARG A 158 6.31 14.72 -4.31
CA ARG A 158 7.21 15.63 -3.59
C ARG A 158 6.60 16.09 -2.25
N SER A 159 5.28 16.26 -2.18
CA SER A 159 4.57 16.63 -0.95
C SER A 159 4.63 15.53 0.12
N ALA A 160 4.69 14.26 -0.29
CA ALA A 160 4.92 13.12 0.58
C ALA A 160 6.40 12.95 0.98
N GLY A 161 7.29 13.85 0.56
CA GLY A 161 8.72 13.77 0.85
C GLY A 161 9.47 12.71 0.04
N LEU A 162 8.82 12.12 -0.98
CA LEU A 162 9.41 11.08 -1.82
C LEU A 162 10.21 11.70 -2.98
N SER A 163 11.25 10.99 -3.40
CA SER A 163 12.08 11.37 -4.55
C SER A 163 12.51 10.16 -5.38
N LYS A 164 12.45 10.31 -6.70
CA LYS A 164 13.02 9.35 -7.65
C LYS A 164 14.54 9.38 -7.66
N ASP A 165 15.13 10.52 -7.28
CA ASP A 165 16.56 10.71 -7.29
C ASP A 165 17.20 10.06 -6.07
N PHE A 166 18.41 9.54 -6.28
CA PHE A 166 19.25 8.99 -5.25
C PHE A 166 20.42 9.93 -4.97
N PRO A 167 20.89 10.00 -3.71
CA PRO A 167 22.13 10.71 -3.42
C PRO A 167 23.27 10.23 -4.32
N SER A 168 24.12 11.14 -4.79
CA SER A 168 25.20 10.81 -5.75
C SER A 168 26.10 9.67 -5.28
N ALA A 169 26.38 9.60 -3.97
CA ALA A 169 27.17 8.54 -3.37
C ALA A 169 26.48 7.17 -3.40
N VAL A 170 25.14 7.12 -3.36
CA VAL A 170 24.34 5.90 -3.50
C VAL A 170 24.35 5.43 -4.95
N SER A 171 24.08 6.35 -5.90
CA SER A 171 24.12 6.06 -7.34
C SER A 171 25.50 5.55 -7.79
N ALA A 172 26.58 6.15 -7.31
CA ALA A 172 27.94 5.71 -7.61
C ALA A 172 28.23 4.30 -7.06
N GLN A 173 27.73 3.99 -5.85
CA GLN A 173 27.87 2.65 -5.29
C GLN A 173 27.07 1.62 -6.09
N ALA A 174 25.85 1.94 -6.50
CA ALA A 174 25.02 1.06 -7.33
C ALA A 174 25.66 0.77 -8.70
N ALA A 175 26.19 1.80 -9.36
CA ALA A 175 26.88 1.64 -10.63
C ALA A 175 28.12 0.75 -10.51
N ARG A 176 28.88 0.87 -9.41
CA ARG A 176 30.01 -0.01 -9.13
C ARG A 176 29.56 -1.45 -8.91
N ALA A 177 28.58 -1.68 -8.03
CA ALA A 177 28.08 -3.03 -7.75
C ALA A 177 27.50 -3.71 -8.99
N ALA A 178 26.84 -2.95 -9.88
CA ALA A 178 26.30 -3.48 -11.14
C ALA A 178 27.38 -3.81 -12.18
N ALA A 179 28.53 -3.13 -12.13
CA ALA A 179 29.63 -3.31 -13.08
C ALA A 179 30.63 -4.40 -12.65
N GLU A 180 30.57 -4.85 -11.40
CA GLU A 180 31.44 -5.93 -10.90
C GLU A 180 31.03 -7.25 -11.58
N PRO A 181 31.94 -7.90 -12.34
CA PRO A 181 31.62 -9.14 -13.02
C PRO A 181 31.46 -10.29 -12.02
N LEU A 182 30.59 -11.25 -12.34
CA LEU A 182 30.48 -12.48 -11.56
C LEU A 182 31.81 -13.23 -11.62
N THR A 183 32.43 -13.44 -10.45
CA THR A 183 33.70 -14.16 -10.36
C THR A 183 33.47 -15.66 -10.47
N ASN A 184 34.45 -16.40 -10.99
CA ASN A 184 34.37 -17.86 -11.02
C ASN A 184 34.24 -18.47 -9.61
N GLU A 185 34.83 -17.82 -8.61
CA GLU A 185 34.71 -18.22 -7.20
C GLU A 185 33.25 -18.13 -6.72
N GLU A 186 32.58 -17.00 -6.98
CA GLU A 186 31.18 -16.81 -6.58
C GLU A 186 30.24 -17.76 -7.34
N ILE A 187 30.49 -18.01 -8.62
CA ILE A 187 29.73 -18.99 -9.42
C ILE A 187 29.92 -20.39 -8.82
N SER A 188 31.16 -20.78 -8.49
CA SER A 188 31.47 -22.12 -7.98
C SER A 188 30.89 -22.43 -6.59
N ARG A 189 30.61 -21.39 -5.80
CA ARG A 189 30.02 -21.49 -4.46
C ARG A 189 28.52 -21.78 -4.51
N ARG A 190 27.87 -21.50 -5.62
CA ARG A 190 26.41 -21.56 -5.80
C ARG A 190 25.98 -22.82 -6.51
N ARG A 191 24.75 -23.25 -6.26
CA ARG A 191 24.14 -24.32 -7.06
C ARG A 191 23.89 -23.82 -8.47
N ASP A 192 24.42 -24.54 -9.45
CA ASP A 192 24.23 -24.20 -10.86
C ASP A 192 22.90 -24.78 -11.38
N LEU A 193 21.99 -23.88 -11.74
CA LEU A 193 20.67 -24.22 -12.28
C LEU A 193 20.48 -23.64 -13.70
N ARG A 194 21.56 -23.17 -14.35
CA ARG A 194 21.48 -22.53 -15.68
C ARG A 194 20.96 -23.45 -16.78
N GLU A 195 21.07 -24.76 -16.57
CA GLU A 195 20.56 -25.78 -17.49
C GLU A 195 19.12 -26.23 -17.16
N ARG A 196 18.43 -25.64 -16.19
CA ARG A 196 17.01 -25.91 -15.94
C ARG A 196 16.11 -24.98 -16.73
N THR A 197 14.89 -25.44 -17.03
CA THR A 197 13.85 -24.59 -17.62
C THR A 197 13.28 -23.71 -16.51
N ILE A 198 13.69 -22.45 -16.48
CA ILE A 198 13.28 -21.45 -15.48
C ILE A 198 12.74 -20.25 -16.23
N ILE A 199 11.59 -19.70 -15.83
CA ILE A 199 10.95 -18.56 -16.51
C ILE A 199 10.56 -17.46 -15.53
N THR A 200 10.37 -16.24 -16.02
CA THR A 200 9.70 -15.16 -15.29
C THR A 200 8.32 -14.90 -15.89
N ILE A 201 7.33 -14.53 -15.07
CA ILE A 201 5.98 -14.18 -15.53
C ILE A 201 5.56 -12.88 -14.84
N ASP A 202 5.47 -11.80 -15.61
CA ASP A 202 5.28 -10.45 -15.06
C ASP A 202 4.28 -9.62 -15.88
N GLY A 203 4.02 -8.39 -15.44
CA GLY A 203 3.34 -7.40 -16.26
C GLY A 203 4.19 -7.03 -17.49
N ALA A 204 3.54 -6.68 -18.61
CA ALA A 204 4.24 -6.33 -19.85
C ALA A 204 5.26 -5.18 -19.65
N ASP A 205 4.92 -4.22 -18.79
CA ASP A 205 5.74 -3.04 -18.48
C ASP A 205 6.77 -3.27 -17.35
N SER A 206 6.74 -4.43 -16.67
CA SER A 206 7.65 -4.74 -15.57
C SER A 206 9.10 -4.87 -16.03
N LYS A 207 10.03 -4.28 -15.28
CA LYS A 207 11.48 -4.30 -15.59
C LYS A 207 12.35 -4.79 -14.43
N ASP A 208 11.79 -4.78 -13.24
CA ASP A 208 12.29 -5.23 -11.95
C ASP A 208 11.74 -6.63 -11.67
N LEU A 209 12.25 -7.63 -12.39
CA LEU A 209 11.82 -9.03 -12.28
C LEU A 209 12.51 -9.65 -11.06
N ASP A 210 11.78 -9.76 -9.95
CA ASP A 210 12.25 -10.27 -8.67
C ASP A 210 12.34 -11.80 -8.65
N ASP A 211 11.37 -12.46 -9.26
CA ASP A 211 11.14 -13.90 -9.13
C ASP A 211 11.18 -14.61 -10.48
N ALA A 212 11.69 -15.84 -10.45
CA ALA A 212 11.60 -16.80 -11.52
C ALA A 212 11.15 -18.15 -10.97
N VAL A 213 10.44 -18.93 -11.77
CA VAL A 213 9.83 -20.19 -11.35
C VAL A 213 10.21 -21.34 -12.27
N SER A 214 10.30 -22.55 -11.71
CA SER A 214 10.40 -23.80 -12.45
C SER A 214 9.52 -24.86 -11.79
N VAL A 215 8.88 -25.71 -12.60
CA VAL A 215 8.12 -26.87 -12.10
C VAL A 215 8.50 -28.10 -12.90
N GLU A 216 8.83 -29.18 -12.20
CA GLU A 216 9.14 -30.48 -12.78
C GLU A 216 8.27 -31.56 -12.10
N ALA A 217 7.79 -32.54 -12.85
CA ALA A 217 7.18 -33.72 -12.26
C ALA A 217 8.25 -34.59 -11.59
N THR A 218 7.95 -35.16 -10.43
CA THR A 218 8.84 -36.10 -9.74
C THR A 218 8.53 -37.55 -10.13
N GLU A 219 9.51 -38.45 -9.96
CA GLU A 219 9.35 -39.87 -10.34
C GLU A 219 8.20 -40.59 -9.61
N ASP A 220 7.86 -40.13 -8.41
CA ASP A 220 6.77 -40.62 -7.57
C ASP A 220 5.41 -39.98 -7.90
N GLY A 221 5.31 -39.18 -8.95
CA GLY A 221 4.06 -38.57 -9.42
C GLY A 221 3.67 -37.29 -8.67
N GLY A 222 4.61 -36.68 -7.95
CA GLY A 222 4.48 -35.36 -7.34
C GLY A 222 5.09 -34.25 -8.19
N TYR A 223 5.43 -33.13 -7.53
CA TYR A 223 5.94 -31.92 -8.18
C TYR A 223 7.16 -31.39 -7.44
N ARG A 224 8.14 -30.86 -8.19
CA ARG A 224 9.25 -30.07 -7.69
C ARG A 224 9.08 -28.64 -8.17
N LEU A 225 8.83 -27.72 -7.25
CA LEU A 225 8.70 -26.29 -7.50
C LEU A 225 9.99 -25.59 -7.08
N GLY A 226 10.66 -24.92 -8.02
CA GLY A 226 11.73 -23.98 -7.73
C GLY A 226 11.20 -22.54 -7.77
N VAL A 227 11.37 -21.81 -6.68
CA VAL A 227 11.16 -20.35 -6.61
C VAL A 227 12.52 -19.68 -6.45
N HIS A 228 12.96 -18.96 -7.48
CA HIS A 228 14.29 -18.39 -7.61
C HIS A 228 14.20 -16.87 -7.51
N ILE A 229 14.64 -16.30 -6.40
CA ILE A 229 14.49 -14.87 -6.11
C ILE A 229 15.82 -14.14 -6.31
N ALA A 230 15.79 -13.00 -7.01
CA ALA A 230 16.93 -12.13 -7.21
C ALA A 230 17.74 -11.93 -5.92
N ASP A 231 19.04 -12.24 -5.96
CA ASP A 231 19.91 -12.14 -4.79
C ASP A 231 20.39 -10.69 -4.58
N VAL A 232 19.46 -9.82 -4.21
CA VAL A 232 19.75 -8.41 -3.94
C VAL A 232 20.73 -8.23 -2.79
N SER A 233 20.75 -9.16 -1.83
CA SER A 233 21.67 -9.12 -0.69
C SER A 233 23.14 -9.18 -1.09
N HIS A 234 23.45 -9.79 -2.24
CA HIS A 234 24.80 -9.78 -2.83
C HIS A 234 25.22 -8.37 -3.27
N TYR A 235 24.32 -7.64 -3.95
CA TYR A 235 24.60 -6.32 -4.51
C TYR A 235 24.43 -5.18 -3.51
N VAL A 236 23.71 -5.41 -2.42
CA VAL A 236 23.40 -4.41 -1.38
C VAL A 236 23.93 -4.89 -0.01
N PRO A 237 25.24 -4.76 0.25
CA PRO A 237 25.83 -5.20 1.52
C PRO A 237 25.26 -4.44 2.72
N ALA A 238 25.09 -5.13 3.85
CA ALA A 238 24.61 -4.55 5.09
C ALA A 238 25.49 -3.37 5.56
N GLY A 239 24.86 -2.31 6.07
CA GLY A 239 25.52 -1.08 6.53
C GLY A 239 26.06 -0.18 5.42
N SER A 240 25.94 -0.57 4.14
CA SER A 240 26.37 0.24 3.00
C SER A 240 25.53 1.50 2.79
N LYS A 241 25.93 2.40 1.86
CA LYS A 241 25.12 3.58 1.53
C LYS A 241 23.84 3.18 0.81
N LEU A 242 23.92 2.17 -0.07
CA LEU A 242 22.75 1.57 -0.71
C LEU A 242 21.78 1.00 0.32
N ASP A 243 22.30 0.25 1.28
CA ASP A 243 21.49 -0.37 2.33
C ASP A 243 20.75 0.66 3.17
N ARG A 244 21.46 1.69 3.67
CA ARG A 244 20.84 2.75 4.47
C ARG A 244 19.77 3.52 3.71
N GLU A 245 19.98 3.76 2.42
CA GLU A 245 18.98 4.41 1.57
C GLU A 245 17.79 3.48 1.28
N ALA A 246 18.03 2.18 1.07
CA ALA A 246 16.98 1.18 0.88
C ALA A 246 16.13 1.04 2.15
N LEU A 247 16.74 0.97 3.33
CA LEU A 247 16.05 0.94 4.63
C LEU A 247 15.20 2.20 4.82
N LYS A 248 15.79 3.38 4.57
CA LYS A 248 15.09 4.66 4.67
C LYS A 248 13.85 4.73 3.78
N ARG A 249 13.92 4.16 2.57
CA ARG A 249 12.78 4.06 1.63
C ARG A 249 11.79 2.98 2.03
N GLY A 250 12.27 1.87 2.58
CA GLY A 250 11.50 0.72 3.07
C GLY A 250 10.86 -0.14 1.97
N ASN A 251 10.27 0.49 0.95
CA ASN A 251 9.65 -0.17 -0.20
C ASN A 251 9.64 0.75 -1.43
N SER A 252 9.46 0.16 -2.61
CA SER A 252 9.09 0.91 -3.81
C SER A 252 7.64 1.40 -3.70
N VAL A 253 7.33 2.52 -4.36
CA VAL A 253 5.97 3.12 -4.40
C VAL A 253 5.52 3.23 -5.86
N TYR A 254 4.32 2.73 -6.18
CA TYR A 254 3.82 2.60 -7.55
C TYR A 254 2.60 3.53 -7.77
N LEU A 255 2.82 4.67 -8.42
CA LEU A 255 1.84 5.74 -8.60
C LEU A 255 1.46 5.86 -10.08
N LEU A 256 0.78 4.83 -10.60
CA LEU A 256 0.48 4.67 -12.02
C LEU A 256 1.78 4.71 -12.86
N ASN A 257 1.96 5.71 -13.73
CA ASN A 257 3.16 5.87 -14.56
C ASN A 257 4.43 6.28 -13.77
N HIS A 258 4.31 6.49 -12.46
CA HIS A 258 5.42 6.92 -11.61
C HIS A 258 5.84 5.84 -10.62
N VAL A 259 7.03 5.27 -10.83
CA VAL A 259 7.68 4.41 -9.83
C VAL A 259 8.70 5.22 -9.04
N ILE A 260 8.60 5.16 -7.70
CA ILE A 260 9.64 5.60 -6.76
C ILE A 260 10.34 4.34 -6.26
N PRO A 261 11.50 3.96 -6.82
CA PRO A 261 12.08 2.67 -6.50
C PRO A 261 12.81 2.71 -5.14
N MET A 262 12.82 1.58 -4.44
CA MET A 262 13.64 1.38 -3.26
C MET A 262 15.13 1.38 -3.59
N LEU A 263 15.49 0.80 -4.75
CA LEU A 263 16.87 0.68 -5.23
C LEU A 263 17.10 1.49 -6.51
N PRO A 264 18.34 1.94 -6.78
CA PRO A 264 18.66 2.57 -8.05
C PRO A 264 18.40 1.64 -9.23
N LYS A 265 17.88 2.19 -10.35
CA LYS A 265 17.54 1.44 -11.57
C LYS A 265 18.68 0.61 -12.15
N THR A 266 19.93 1.01 -11.92
CA THR A 266 21.12 0.23 -12.32
C THR A 266 21.17 -1.15 -11.66
N LEU A 267 20.58 -1.29 -10.47
CA LEU A 267 20.41 -2.58 -9.79
C LEU A 267 19.03 -3.17 -10.09
N SER A 268 17.95 -2.44 -9.77
CA SER A 268 16.58 -2.99 -9.83
C SER A 268 16.17 -3.42 -11.24
N ASN A 269 16.51 -2.63 -12.26
CA ASN A 269 16.19 -2.92 -13.67
C ASN A 269 17.43 -3.42 -14.42
N GLY A 270 18.45 -3.87 -13.70
CA GLY A 270 19.78 -4.15 -14.25
C GLY A 270 20.34 -5.44 -13.66
N ALA A 271 21.31 -5.29 -12.75
CA ALA A 271 22.08 -6.41 -12.21
C ALA A 271 21.23 -7.43 -11.42
N CYS A 272 20.19 -6.96 -10.72
CA CYS A 272 19.33 -7.83 -9.91
C CYS A 272 18.19 -8.47 -10.72
N SER A 273 17.70 -7.78 -11.76
CA SER A 273 16.54 -8.25 -12.54
C SER A 273 16.86 -9.54 -13.30
N LEU A 274 15.96 -10.52 -13.21
CA LEU A 274 16.11 -11.88 -13.73
C LEU A 274 15.85 -11.97 -15.26
N PHE A 275 16.56 -11.16 -16.03
CA PHE A 275 16.40 -11.10 -17.49
C PHE A 275 16.66 -12.44 -18.20
N GLU A 276 15.88 -12.67 -19.24
CA GLU A 276 16.03 -13.80 -20.16
C GLU A 276 17.46 -13.88 -20.73
N GLY A 277 17.99 -15.11 -20.79
CA GLY A 277 19.28 -15.44 -21.39
C GLY A 277 20.51 -15.00 -20.60
N ALA A 278 20.34 -14.25 -19.51
CA ALA A 278 21.45 -13.72 -18.72
C ALA A 278 21.68 -14.54 -17.43
N ASP A 279 22.96 -14.77 -17.10
CA ASP A 279 23.34 -15.40 -15.84
C ASP A 279 23.01 -14.47 -14.67
N ARG A 280 22.27 -15.00 -13.68
CA ARG A 280 21.77 -14.23 -12.53
C ARG A 280 21.90 -15.00 -11.24
N LEU A 281 22.30 -14.28 -10.19
CA LEU A 281 22.40 -14.82 -8.83
C LEU A 281 21.03 -14.80 -8.17
N THR A 282 20.65 -15.91 -7.53
CA THR A 282 19.39 -16.01 -6.80
C THR A 282 19.56 -16.64 -5.43
N MET A 283 18.63 -16.32 -4.53
CA MET A 283 18.29 -17.12 -3.37
C MET A 283 17.11 -18.00 -3.76
N THR A 284 17.31 -19.32 -3.79
CA THR A 284 16.31 -20.29 -4.25
C THR A 284 15.66 -21.00 -3.07
N CYS A 285 14.33 -21.11 -3.11
CA CYS A 285 13.56 -22.06 -2.32
C CYS A 285 13.05 -23.15 -3.27
N GLU A 286 13.61 -24.36 -3.17
CA GLU A 286 13.14 -25.54 -3.90
C GLU A 286 12.26 -26.37 -2.96
N MET A 287 11.03 -26.66 -3.38
CA MET A 287 10.03 -27.41 -2.63
C MET A 287 9.60 -28.64 -3.43
N THR A 288 9.30 -29.71 -2.70
CA THR A 288 8.73 -30.95 -3.25
C THR A 288 7.34 -31.16 -2.68
N PHE A 289 6.41 -31.55 -3.55
CA PHE A 289 5.00 -31.78 -3.22
C PHE A 289 4.60 -33.17 -3.69
N ASP A 290 3.74 -33.84 -2.92
CA ASP A 290 3.07 -35.05 -3.39
C ASP A 290 1.96 -34.73 -4.42
N SER A 291 1.32 -35.78 -4.94
CA SER A 291 0.21 -35.67 -5.90
C SER A 291 -1.03 -34.93 -5.36
N GLU A 292 -1.13 -34.72 -4.05
CA GLU A 292 -2.22 -33.96 -3.42
C GLU A 292 -1.83 -32.50 -3.14
N GLY A 293 -0.63 -32.08 -3.53
CA GLY A 293 -0.11 -30.73 -3.30
C GLY A 293 0.28 -30.48 -1.84
N LYS A 294 0.61 -31.53 -1.08
CA LYS A 294 1.18 -31.40 0.27
C LYS A 294 2.71 -31.38 0.16
N GLU A 295 3.32 -30.40 0.81
CA GLU A 295 4.78 -30.27 0.88
C GLU A 295 5.40 -31.49 1.59
N THR A 296 6.31 -32.18 0.92
CA THR A 296 7.03 -33.36 1.40
C THR A 296 8.47 -33.06 1.81
N GLY A 297 9.03 -31.94 1.33
CA GLY A 297 10.36 -31.46 1.71
C GLY A 297 10.76 -30.21 0.95
N HIS A 298 11.82 -29.56 1.42
CA HIS A 298 12.32 -28.31 0.85
C HIS A 298 13.82 -28.11 1.11
N GLU A 299 14.44 -27.26 0.29
CA GLU A 299 15.81 -26.78 0.46
C GLU A 299 15.90 -25.29 0.11
N ILE A 300 16.67 -24.54 0.89
CA ILE A 300 16.88 -23.10 0.70
C ILE A 300 18.39 -22.87 0.50
N TYR A 301 18.78 -22.30 -0.64
CA TYR A 301 20.20 -22.16 -1.00
C TYR A 301 20.47 -21.02 -1.99
N GLU A 302 21.72 -20.57 -2.03
CA GLU A 302 22.20 -19.64 -3.05
C GLU A 302 22.47 -20.38 -4.37
N SER A 303 21.94 -19.85 -5.48
CA SER A 303 22.06 -20.46 -6.80
C SER A 303 22.40 -19.44 -7.89
N ILE A 304 22.76 -19.96 -9.07
CA ILE A 304 22.88 -19.20 -10.31
C ILE A 304 21.94 -19.79 -11.34
N ILE A 305 21.15 -18.93 -11.98
CA ILE A 305 20.15 -19.30 -12.99
C ILE A 305 20.45 -18.61 -14.32
N ARG A 306 19.81 -19.08 -15.39
CA ARG A 306 19.66 -18.37 -16.65
C ARG A 306 18.20 -18.50 -17.08
N SER A 307 17.43 -17.41 -16.97
CA SER A 307 16.02 -17.45 -17.35
C SER A 307 15.88 -17.83 -18.82
N SER A 308 15.06 -18.85 -19.09
CA SER A 308 14.80 -19.41 -20.41
C SER A 308 13.85 -18.53 -21.23
N ALA A 309 12.93 -17.84 -20.58
CA ALA A 309 11.99 -16.90 -21.19
C ALA A 309 11.50 -15.84 -20.20
N ARG A 310 11.31 -14.61 -20.68
CA ARG A 310 10.47 -13.59 -20.02
C ARG A 310 9.07 -13.67 -20.60
N MET A 311 8.12 -14.14 -19.80
CA MET A 311 6.72 -14.21 -20.19
C MET A 311 5.88 -13.09 -19.56
N VAL A 312 4.70 -12.84 -20.11
CA VAL A 312 3.74 -11.87 -19.57
C VAL A 312 2.46 -12.57 -19.13
N TYR A 313 1.82 -12.03 -18.09
CA TYR A 313 0.59 -12.63 -17.50
C TYR A 313 -0.51 -12.91 -18.53
N HIS A 314 -0.71 -11.99 -19.47
CA HIS A 314 -1.71 -12.12 -20.52
C HIS A 314 -1.47 -13.39 -21.36
N ASP A 315 -0.28 -13.52 -21.94
CA ASP A 315 0.05 -14.61 -22.87
C ASP A 315 0.02 -15.97 -22.17
N VAL A 316 0.51 -16.05 -20.92
CA VAL A 316 0.41 -17.28 -20.13
C VAL A 316 -1.05 -17.64 -19.84
N SER A 317 -1.90 -16.65 -19.53
CA SER A 317 -3.32 -16.90 -19.31
C SER A 317 -4.02 -17.36 -20.60
N GLU A 318 -3.68 -16.81 -21.76
CA GLU A 318 -4.20 -17.28 -23.06
C GLU A 318 -3.78 -18.72 -23.38
N ILE A 319 -2.54 -19.10 -23.07
CA ILE A 319 -2.05 -20.49 -23.26
C ILE A 319 -2.83 -21.46 -22.36
N LEU A 320 -3.02 -21.12 -21.08
CA LEU A 320 -3.66 -22.01 -20.10
C LEU A 320 -5.19 -22.07 -20.26
N GLU A 321 -5.84 -20.94 -20.46
CA GLU A 321 -7.31 -20.84 -20.46
C GLU A 321 -7.91 -21.19 -21.83
N ASN A 322 -7.28 -20.72 -22.92
CA ASN A 322 -7.83 -20.81 -24.27
C ASN A 322 -7.04 -21.76 -25.19
N HIS A 323 -5.94 -22.34 -24.71
CA HIS A 323 -5.02 -23.16 -25.51
C HIS A 323 -4.61 -22.45 -26.81
N GLU A 324 -4.29 -21.15 -26.74
CA GLU A 324 -4.02 -20.34 -27.93
C GLU A 324 -2.90 -21.00 -28.76
N PRO A 325 -3.18 -21.45 -30.01
CA PRO A 325 -2.27 -22.35 -30.72
C PRO A 325 -0.92 -21.71 -31.07
N ASN A 326 -0.89 -20.42 -31.42
CA ASN A 326 0.33 -19.76 -31.88
C ASN A 326 1.31 -19.56 -30.72
N LEU A 327 0.82 -19.12 -29.56
CA LEU A 327 1.57 -18.97 -28.32
C LEU A 327 2.02 -20.34 -27.81
N SER A 328 1.12 -21.34 -27.83
CA SER A 328 1.44 -22.70 -27.36
C SER A 328 2.52 -23.36 -28.22
N GLU A 329 2.48 -23.18 -29.55
CA GLU A 329 3.52 -23.66 -30.46
C GLU A 329 4.83 -22.86 -30.28
N HIS A 330 4.75 -21.53 -30.18
CA HIS A 330 5.91 -20.67 -29.96
C HIS A 330 6.69 -21.03 -28.69
N TYR A 331 5.98 -21.33 -27.59
CA TYR A 331 6.59 -21.72 -26.31
C TYR A 331 6.78 -23.25 -26.15
N GLY A 332 6.35 -24.05 -27.13
CA GLY A 332 6.51 -25.51 -27.13
C GLY A 332 7.93 -25.97 -27.46
N ASP A 333 8.70 -25.15 -28.19
CA ASP A 333 10.14 -25.32 -28.43
C ASP A 333 10.85 -23.95 -28.42
N TYR A 334 10.82 -23.29 -27.27
CA TYR A 334 11.43 -21.98 -27.09
C TYR A 334 12.88 -22.14 -26.62
N ASN A 335 13.84 -21.77 -27.48
CA ASN A 335 15.27 -21.91 -27.19
C ASN A 335 15.67 -23.36 -26.77
N GLY A 336 15.03 -24.38 -27.36
CA GLY A 336 15.29 -25.78 -27.03
C GLY A 336 14.63 -26.25 -25.73
N ARG A 337 13.68 -25.49 -25.19
CA ARG A 337 12.92 -25.79 -23.97
C ARG A 337 11.43 -25.91 -24.30
N ASN A 338 10.79 -26.95 -23.78
CA ASN A 338 9.33 -27.07 -23.83
C ASN A 338 8.72 -26.36 -22.63
N ILE A 339 8.49 -25.05 -22.78
CA ILE A 339 7.93 -24.19 -21.72
C ILE A 339 6.44 -24.47 -21.57
N THR A 340 5.73 -24.69 -22.67
CA THR A 340 4.29 -24.98 -22.67
C THR A 340 3.92 -26.15 -21.76
N SER A 341 4.69 -27.24 -21.78
CA SER A 341 4.43 -28.40 -20.89
C SER A 341 4.65 -28.06 -19.41
N MET A 342 5.65 -27.23 -19.11
CA MET A 342 5.89 -26.76 -17.75
C MET A 342 4.73 -25.88 -17.26
N LEU A 343 4.17 -25.02 -18.11
CA LEU A 343 3.03 -24.17 -17.74
C LEU A 343 1.79 -24.99 -17.31
N PHE A 344 1.50 -26.09 -17.99
CA PHE A 344 0.39 -26.97 -17.58
C PHE A 344 0.66 -27.66 -16.23
N LEU A 345 1.90 -28.12 -15.97
CA LEU A 345 2.28 -28.63 -14.64
C LEU A 345 2.16 -27.53 -13.57
N MET A 346 2.50 -26.29 -13.92
CA MET A 346 2.37 -25.16 -13.02
C MET A 346 0.89 -24.88 -12.67
N GLU A 347 -0.01 -24.95 -13.65
CA GLU A 347 -1.45 -24.80 -13.44
C GLU A 347 -2.01 -25.89 -12.51
N GLU A 348 -1.65 -27.15 -12.76
CA GLU A 348 -2.06 -28.28 -11.92
C GLU A 348 -1.63 -28.09 -10.46
N LEU A 349 -0.35 -27.81 -10.23
CA LEU A 349 0.19 -27.59 -8.89
C LEU A 349 -0.47 -26.38 -8.21
N ALA A 350 -0.60 -25.25 -8.91
CA ALA A 350 -1.23 -24.06 -8.35
C ALA A 350 -2.70 -24.32 -7.96
N ALA A 351 -3.45 -25.07 -8.75
CA ALA A 351 -4.81 -25.46 -8.42
C ALA A 351 -4.89 -26.33 -7.16
N LEU A 352 -3.94 -27.26 -6.97
CA LEU A 352 -3.82 -28.06 -5.75
C LEU A 352 -3.48 -27.21 -4.53
N LEU A 353 -2.48 -26.33 -4.64
CA LEU A 353 -2.06 -25.41 -3.57
C LEU A 353 -3.21 -24.49 -3.14
N ARG A 354 -3.91 -23.89 -4.10
CA ARG A 354 -5.07 -23.03 -3.84
C ARG A 354 -6.18 -23.78 -3.13
N ARG A 355 -6.54 -24.97 -3.62
CA ARG A 355 -7.58 -25.82 -2.99
C ARG A 355 -7.21 -26.14 -1.54
N ASN A 356 -5.96 -26.52 -1.30
CA ASN A 356 -5.48 -26.80 0.05
C ASN A 356 -5.53 -25.54 0.93
N ARG A 357 -5.07 -24.38 0.43
CA ARG A 357 -5.11 -23.11 1.16
C ARG A 357 -6.54 -22.69 1.54
N MET A 358 -7.49 -22.78 0.60
CA MET A 358 -8.91 -22.49 0.87
C MET A 358 -9.50 -23.45 1.92
N LYS A 359 -9.18 -24.76 1.82
CA LYS A 359 -9.62 -25.77 2.80
C LYS A 359 -9.12 -25.49 4.22
N HIS A 360 -7.95 -24.85 4.38
CA HIS A 360 -7.41 -24.45 5.69
C HIS A 360 -8.01 -23.14 6.22
N GLY A 361 -8.91 -22.49 5.48
CA GLY A 361 -9.64 -21.32 5.93
C GLY A 361 -9.03 -19.99 5.54
N SER A 362 -8.15 -19.95 4.52
CA SER A 362 -7.70 -18.69 3.94
C SER A 362 -8.91 -17.91 3.42
N ILE A 363 -8.91 -16.61 3.67
CA ILE A 363 -9.95 -15.70 3.24
C ILE A 363 -9.52 -15.11 1.91
N ASP A 364 -10.35 -15.26 0.87
CA ASP A 364 -10.17 -14.59 -0.42
C ASP A 364 -11.25 -13.52 -0.53
N PHE A 365 -10.85 -12.26 -0.38
CA PHE A 365 -11.77 -11.15 -0.59
C PHE A 365 -11.83 -10.86 -2.08
N ASP A 366 -13.03 -10.84 -2.63
CA ASP A 366 -13.25 -10.35 -4.00
C ASP A 366 -13.19 -8.82 -4.01
N THR A 367 -11.97 -8.27 -3.90
CA THR A 367 -11.73 -6.84 -4.05
C THR A 367 -11.34 -6.53 -5.48
N THR A 368 -12.20 -5.79 -6.16
CA THR A 368 -11.93 -5.30 -7.51
C THR A 368 -11.00 -4.08 -7.46
N GLU A 369 -9.74 -4.27 -7.84
CA GLU A 369 -8.80 -3.17 -8.05
C GLU A 369 -9.15 -2.39 -9.33
N SER A 370 -8.61 -1.17 -9.46
CA SER A 370 -8.89 -0.27 -10.58
C SER A 370 -7.69 -0.18 -11.51
N GLU A 371 -7.90 -0.50 -12.78
CA GLU A 371 -6.96 -0.17 -13.84
C GLU A 371 -7.34 1.21 -14.42
N ILE A 372 -6.43 2.17 -14.30
CA ILE A 372 -6.60 3.54 -14.81
C ILE A 372 -5.73 3.72 -16.04
N LEU A 373 -6.34 3.81 -17.22
CA LEU A 373 -5.65 4.06 -18.48
C LEU A 373 -5.40 5.56 -18.65
N LEU A 374 -4.16 5.92 -18.93
CA LEU A 374 -3.72 7.31 -19.08
C LEU A 374 -3.25 7.57 -20.52
N ASN A 375 -3.51 8.78 -21.04
CA ASN A 375 -2.89 9.24 -22.29
C ASN A 375 -1.45 9.77 -22.06
N ASP A 376 -0.82 10.25 -23.14
CA ASP A 376 0.54 10.81 -23.11
C ASP A 376 0.72 12.02 -22.20
N LEU A 377 -0.36 12.73 -21.86
CA LEU A 377 -0.36 13.84 -20.90
C LEU A 377 -0.63 13.38 -19.45
N GLU A 378 -0.69 12.07 -19.23
CA GLU A 378 -1.10 11.41 -17.99
C GLU A 378 -2.52 11.80 -17.52
N ILE A 379 -3.41 12.10 -18.46
CA ILE A 379 -4.82 12.34 -18.19
C ILE A 379 -5.57 11.01 -18.34
N PRO A 380 -6.42 10.62 -17.37
CA PRO A 380 -7.23 9.41 -17.47
C PRO A 380 -8.15 9.43 -18.69
N THR A 381 -8.06 8.39 -19.52
CA THR A 381 -8.92 8.16 -20.67
C THR A 381 -9.97 7.10 -20.40
N ASP A 382 -9.66 6.15 -19.53
CA ASP A 382 -10.58 5.09 -19.13
C ASP A 382 -10.25 4.57 -17.74
N ILE A 383 -11.25 4.02 -17.06
CA ILE A 383 -11.11 3.34 -15.77
C ILE A 383 -11.93 2.06 -15.86
N ARG A 384 -11.33 0.93 -15.47
CA ARG A 384 -11.99 -0.37 -15.48
C ARG A 384 -11.51 -1.25 -14.33
N PRO A 385 -12.27 -2.28 -13.95
CA PRO A 385 -11.79 -3.36 -13.09
C PRO A 385 -10.47 -3.93 -13.60
N ALA A 386 -9.48 -4.06 -12.73
CA ALA A 386 -8.25 -4.78 -13.05
C ALA A 386 -8.54 -6.28 -13.18
N GLU A 387 -8.02 -6.92 -14.23
CA GLU A 387 -8.19 -8.35 -14.44
C GLU A 387 -7.15 -9.16 -13.65
N ARG A 388 -7.63 -10.14 -12.87
CA ARG A 388 -6.79 -11.15 -12.18
C ARG A 388 -7.07 -12.53 -12.75
N ARG A 389 -6.25 -12.94 -13.73
CA ARG A 389 -6.42 -14.18 -14.53
C ARG A 389 -5.61 -15.35 -13.97
N THR A 390 -5.61 -16.49 -14.67
CA THR A 390 -4.99 -17.75 -14.22
C THR A 390 -3.49 -17.59 -13.95
N ALA A 391 -2.75 -16.89 -14.81
CA ALA A 391 -1.31 -16.69 -14.61
C ALA A 391 -1.00 -15.89 -13.34
N ASN A 392 -1.80 -14.86 -13.01
CA ASN A 392 -1.62 -14.08 -11.79
C ASN A 392 -1.82 -14.95 -10.54
N LYS A 393 -2.90 -15.74 -10.52
CA LYS A 393 -3.25 -16.63 -9.40
C LYS A 393 -2.19 -17.72 -9.23
N LEU A 394 -1.68 -18.27 -10.33
CA LEU A 394 -0.63 -19.29 -10.33
C LEU A 394 0.65 -18.79 -9.66
N ILE A 395 1.18 -17.65 -10.11
CA ILE A 395 2.39 -17.06 -9.51
C ILE A 395 2.16 -16.72 -8.04
N GLU A 396 0.97 -16.20 -7.69
CA GLU A 396 0.61 -15.92 -6.30
C GLU A 396 0.70 -17.18 -5.42
N GLU A 397 0.16 -18.32 -5.83
CA GLU A 397 0.26 -19.56 -5.04
C GLU A 397 1.71 -20.03 -4.85
N PHE A 398 2.58 -19.86 -5.86
CA PHE A 398 3.99 -20.24 -5.74
C PHE A 398 4.76 -19.30 -4.81
N MET A 399 4.51 -18.00 -4.88
CA MET A 399 5.10 -17.04 -3.95
C MET A 399 4.61 -17.28 -2.53
N LEU A 400 3.32 -17.56 -2.34
CA LEU A 400 2.74 -17.91 -1.03
C LEU A 400 3.38 -19.19 -0.45
N ALA A 401 3.59 -20.22 -1.27
CA ALA A 401 4.27 -21.44 -0.86
C ALA A 401 5.70 -21.16 -0.38
N ALA A 402 6.51 -20.48 -1.20
CA ALA A 402 7.88 -20.14 -0.82
C ALA A 402 7.97 -19.27 0.44
N ASN A 403 7.13 -18.23 0.53
CA ASN A 403 7.04 -17.35 1.69
C ASN A 403 6.69 -18.10 2.98
N ARG A 404 5.74 -19.04 2.91
CA ARG A 404 5.37 -19.89 4.05
C ARG A 404 6.50 -20.83 4.44
N THR A 405 7.09 -21.55 3.48
CA THR A 405 8.15 -22.54 3.71
C THR A 405 9.39 -21.87 4.32
N VAL A 406 9.79 -20.72 3.80
CA VAL A 406 10.91 -19.93 4.35
C VAL A 406 10.61 -19.49 5.78
N ALA A 407 9.43 -18.93 6.04
CA ALA A 407 9.04 -18.50 7.38
C ALA A 407 9.03 -19.67 8.39
N GLU A 408 8.46 -20.82 7.99
CA GLU A 408 8.40 -22.02 8.82
C GLU A 408 9.78 -22.59 9.13
N HIS A 409 10.67 -22.65 8.12
CA HIS A 409 12.03 -23.15 8.28
C HIS A 409 12.80 -22.35 9.32
N PHE A 410 12.87 -21.02 9.15
CA PHE A 410 13.68 -20.17 10.04
C PHE A 410 13.01 -19.92 11.40
N CYS A 411 11.69 -19.93 11.48
CA CYS A 411 11.00 -19.89 12.78
C CYS A 411 11.36 -21.10 13.66
N ARG A 412 11.42 -22.31 13.07
CA ARG A 412 11.78 -23.53 13.80
C ARG A 412 13.26 -23.57 14.22
N MET A 413 14.11 -22.80 13.56
CA MET A 413 15.53 -22.66 13.94
C MET A 413 15.75 -21.65 15.07
N GLU A 414 14.71 -20.93 15.51
CA GLU A 414 14.78 -19.91 16.57
C GLU A 414 15.82 -18.81 16.30
N VAL A 415 15.95 -18.43 15.03
CA VAL A 415 16.86 -17.36 14.60
C VAL A 415 16.14 -16.01 14.54
N PRO A 416 16.85 -14.87 14.68
CA PRO A 416 16.29 -13.57 14.38
C PRO A 416 15.71 -13.54 12.96
N PHE A 417 14.49 -13.03 12.80
CA PHE A 417 13.77 -13.06 11.52
C PHE A 417 12.79 -11.88 11.38
N VAL A 418 12.27 -11.67 10.17
CA VAL A 418 11.18 -10.70 9.92
C VAL A 418 9.98 -11.44 9.34
N TYR A 419 8.87 -11.41 10.08
CA TYR A 419 7.61 -12.03 9.70
C TYR A 419 6.64 -10.98 9.15
N ARG A 420 5.73 -11.44 8.29
CA ARG A 420 4.57 -10.68 7.83
C ARG A 420 3.36 -11.23 8.56
N ILE A 421 2.91 -10.48 9.56
CA ILE A 421 1.82 -10.91 10.43
C ILE A 421 0.53 -10.19 10.10
N HIS A 422 -0.57 -10.86 10.40
CA HIS A 422 -1.92 -10.32 10.34
C HIS A 422 -2.67 -10.86 11.54
N GLU A 423 -2.88 -10.00 12.53
CA GLU A 423 -3.54 -10.34 13.78
C GLU A 423 -5.03 -10.67 13.55
N GLN A 424 -5.63 -11.36 14.50
CA GLN A 424 -7.07 -11.54 14.49
C GLN A 424 -7.80 -10.18 14.60
N PRO A 425 -9.02 -10.07 14.06
CA PRO A 425 -9.83 -8.86 14.18
C PRO A 425 -10.15 -8.53 15.64
N GLU A 426 -10.34 -7.24 15.93
CA GLU A 426 -10.78 -6.79 17.25
C GLU A 426 -12.15 -7.38 17.64
N PRO A 427 -12.33 -7.82 18.89
CA PRO A 427 -13.56 -8.46 19.35
C PRO A 427 -14.82 -7.60 19.17
N SER A 428 -14.69 -6.28 19.34
CA SER A 428 -15.76 -5.31 19.11
C SER A 428 -16.22 -5.32 17.65
N ARG A 429 -15.28 -5.30 16.70
CA ARG A 429 -15.56 -5.36 15.26
C ARG A 429 -16.22 -6.67 14.85
N ILE A 430 -15.79 -7.80 15.41
CA ILE A 430 -16.45 -9.09 15.17
C ILE A 430 -17.90 -9.09 15.68
N THR A 431 -18.17 -8.40 16.79
CA THR A 431 -19.52 -8.28 17.32
C THR A 431 -20.42 -7.50 16.36
N GLU A 432 -19.90 -6.41 15.76
CA GLU A 432 -20.58 -5.65 14.71
C GLU A 432 -20.85 -6.52 13.47
N VAL A 433 -19.84 -7.25 12.98
CA VAL A 433 -20.00 -8.22 11.87
C VAL A 433 -21.13 -9.19 12.16
N LYS A 434 -21.15 -9.79 13.36
CA LYS A 434 -22.21 -10.72 13.77
C LYS A 434 -23.60 -10.10 13.75
N HIS A 435 -23.74 -8.83 14.11
CA HIS A 435 -25.02 -8.13 14.04
C HIS A 435 -25.48 -7.95 12.59
N VAL A 436 -24.59 -7.50 11.70
CA VAL A 436 -24.91 -7.33 10.28
C VAL A 436 -25.27 -8.67 9.63
N LEU A 437 -24.49 -9.73 9.88
CA LEU A 437 -24.75 -11.05 9.30
C LEU A 437 -26.15 -11.58 9.62
N ARG A 438 -26.68 -11.31 10.83
CA ARG A 438 -28.04 -11.75 11.21
C ARG A 438 -29.12 -11.10 10.36
N ILE A 439 -28.91 -9.88 9.86
CA ILE A 439 -29.86 -9.18 8.97
C ILE A 439 -30.04 -9.97 7.67
N PHE A 440 -28.96 -10.60 7.18
CA PHE A 440 -28.94 -11.43 5.98
C PHE A 440 -29.22 -12.91 6.26
N GLY A 441 -29.66 -13.26 7.48
CA GLY A 441 -29.92 -14.65 7.87
C GLY A 441 -28.67 -15.52 7.98
N LEU A 442 -27.48 -14.90 8.06
CA LEU A 442 -26.20 -15.58 8.23
C LEU A 442 -25.78 -15.56 9.71
N SER A 443 -24.98 -16.55 10.11
CA SER A 443 -24.47 -16.64 11.47
C SER A 443 -22.99 -16.99 11.46
N LEU A 444 -22.18 -16.16 12.10
CA LEU A 444 -20.78 -16.46 12.40
C LEU A 444 -20.69 -17.14 13.79
N PRO A 445 -20.34 -18.43 13.88
CA PRO A 445 -20.22 -19.12 15.16
C PRO A 445 -18.97 -18.67 15.93
N GLY A 446 -18.80 -19.20 17.15
CA GLY A 446 -17.67 -18.89 18.03
C GLY A 446 -17.88 -17.62 18.87
N VAL A 447 -16.95 -17.36 19.78
CA VAL A 447 -16.90 -16.13 20.59
C VAL A 447 -16.03 -15.09 19.87
N PRO A 448 -16.33 -13.77 19.99
CA PRO A 448 -15.59 -12.73 19.29
C PRO A 448 -14.07 -12.78 19.46
N ASP A 449 -13.59 -13.14 20.66
CA ASP A 449 -12.15 -13.20 20.99
C ASP A 449 -11.41 -14.43 20.42
N GLN A 450 -12.13 -15.39 19.81
CA GLN A 450 -11.58 -16.68 19.36
C GLN A 450 -12.14 -17.09 17.99
N ILE A 451 -12.32 -16.13 17.08
CA ILE A 451 -12.76 -16.44 15.71
C ILE A 451 -11.62 -17.10 14.94
N HIS A 452 -11.93 -18.21 14.27
CA HIS A 452 -11.02 -18.84 13.33
C HIS A 452 -11.27 -18.30 11.90
N PRO A 453 -10.23 -18.06 11.08
CA PRO A 453 -10.38 -17.59 9.69
C PRO A 453 -11.35 -18.42 8.85
N ALA A 454 -11.31 -19.74 9.02
CA ALA A 454 -12.21 -20.68 8.34
C ALA A 454 -13.71 -20.39 8.57
N GLU A 455 -14.09 -19.83 9.72
CA GLU A 455 -15.49 -19.48 9.97
C GLU A 455 -15.93 -18.26 9.16
N LEU A 456 -15.04 -17.29 8.97
CA LEU A 456 -15.29 -16.14 8.10
C LEU A 456 -15.33 -16.58 6.63
N ALA A 457 -14.38 -17.41 6.20
CA ALA A 457 -14.36 -17.98 4.85
C ALA A 457 -15.67 -18.72 4.52
N ARG A 458 -16.18 -19.53 5.46
CA ARG A 458 -17.47 -20.22 5.31
C ARG A 458 -18.67 -19.27 5.21
N VAL A 459 -18.66 -18.16 5.96
CA VAL A 459 -19.70 -17.13 5.86
C VAL A 459 -19.67 -16.45 4.50
N LEU A 460 -18.48 -16.14 3.99
CA LEU A 460 -18.30 -15.56 2.65
C LEU A 460 -18.79 -16.53 1.56
N GLU A 461 -18.44 -17.82 1.65
CA GLU A 461 -18.93 -18.86 0.74
C GLU A 461 -20.47 -19.00 0.81
N GLN A 462 -21.06 -18.87 1.99
CA GLN A 462 -22.52 -18.88 2.14
C GLN A 462 -23.19 -17.63 1.58
N ALA A 463 -22.50 -16.49 1.56
CA ALA A 463 -23.00 -15.24 1.01
C ALA A 463 -22.86 -15.16 -0.52
N ALA A 464 -21.92 -15.90 -1.09
CA ALA A 464 -21.63 -15.91 -2.53
C ALA A 464 -22.88 -16.17 -3.39
N GLY A 465 -23.11 -15.32 -4.38
CA GLY A 465 -24.26 -15.35 -5.29
C GLY A 465 -25.60 -14.93 -4.68
N LYS A 466 -25.64 -14.46 -3.42
CA LYS A 466 -26.88 -14.04 -2.75
C LYS A 466 -27.01 -12.52 -2.66
N PRO A 467 -28.25 -11.99 -2.56
CA PRO A 467 -28.46 -10.59 -2.21
C PRO A 467 -27.73 -10.24 -0.90
N GLY A 468 -26.88 -9.21 -0.93
CA GLY A 468 -26.06 -8.79 0.21
C GLY A 468 -24.64 -9.35 0.24
N GLU A 469 -24.21 -10.15 -0.74
CA GLU A 469 -22.83 -10.64 -0.86
C GLU A 469 -21.78 -9.52 -0.71
N GLU A 470 -21.94 -8.42 -1.46
CA GLU A 470 -21.02 -7.28 -1.40
C GLU A 470 -20.98 -6.64 -0.01
N VAL A 471 -22.11 -6.60 0.69
CA VAL A 471 -22.22 -6.05 2.05
C VAL A 471 -21.46 -6.92 3.03
N VAL A 472 -21.67 -8.24 2.95
CA VAL A 472 -21.01 -9.23 3.78
C VAL A 472 -19.50 -9.19 3.57
N ASN A 473 -19.05 -9.18 2.31
CA ASN A 473 -17.65 -9.01 1.93
C ASN A 473 -17.04 -7.74 2.54
N THR A 474 -17.71 -6.60 2.33
CA THR A 474 -17.22 -5.28 2.78
C THR A 474 -17.13 -5.19 4.30
N VAL A 475 -18.16 -5.66 5.02
CA VAL A 475 -18.21 -5.59 6.49
C VAL A 475 -17.16 -6.52 7.12
N ILE A 476 -16.97 -7.73 6.59
CA ILE A 476 -15.90 -8.62 7.06
C ILE A 476 -14.53 -8.01 6.75
N LEU A 477 -14.31 -7.47 5.55
CA LEU A 477 -13.06 -6.83 5.16
C LEU A 477 -12.70 -5.66 6.09
N HIS A 478 -13.67 -4.78 6.39
CA HIS A 478 -13.46 -3.65 7.30
C HIS A 478 -13.23 -4.06 8.75
N ALA A 479 -13.70 -5.24 9.15
CA ALA A 479 -13.43 -5.78 10.48
C ALA A 479 -11.97 -6.25 10.63
N MET A 480 -11.32 -6.69 9.54
CA MET A 480 -9.96 -7.22 9.57
C MET A 480 -8.94 -6.19 10.09
N SER A 481 -7.90 -6.73 10.73
CA SER A 481 -6.72 -5.95 11.14
C SER A 481 -5.85 -5.63 9.91
N LYS A 482 -4.98 -4.62 10.01
CA LYS A 482 -4.01 -4.34 8.95
C LYS A 482 -2.79 -5.23 9.16
N ALA A 483 -2.33 -5.89 8.10
CA ALA A 483 -1.09 -6.65 8.17
C ALA A 483 0.13 -5.72 8.38
N ARG A 484 1.14 -6.20 9.12
CA ARG A 484 2.36 -5.46 9.47
C ARG A 484 3.58 -6.38 9.50
N TYR A 485 4.78 -5.82 9.48
CA TYR A 485 5.99 -6.58 9.74
C TYR A 485 6.26 -6.63 11.25
N SER A 486 6.79 -7.77 11.71
CA SER A 486 7.15 -8.01 13.10
C SER A 486 8.34 -8.96 13.19
N THR A 487 9.10 -8.91 14.28
CA THR A 487 10.10 -9.93 14.63
C THR A 487 9.45 -11.12 15.34
N GLU A 488 8.23 -10.97 15.81
CA GLU A 488 7.43 -12.03 16.43
C GLU A 488 6.59 -12.79 15.39
N CYS A 489 6.60 -14.12 15.48
CA CYS A 489 5.83 -14.99 14.58
C CYS A 489 4.39 -15.22 15.11
N GLU A 490 3.52 -14.24 14.88
CA GLU A 490 2.12 -14.26 15.35
C GLU A 490 1.14 -14.88 14.35
N GLY A 491 1.63 -15.30 13.18
CA GLY A 491 0.83 -15.85 12.09
C GLY A 491 0.13 -14.80 11.23
N HIS A 492 -0.60 -15.26 10.22
CA HIS A 492 -1.29 -14.42 9.25
C HIS A 492 -2.75 -14.85 9.10
N PHE A 493 -3.64 -14.19 9.83
CA PHE A 493 -5.07 -14.52 9.96
C PHE A 493 -5.76 -14.66 8.61
N GLY A 494 -5.68 -13.63 7.74
CA GLY A 494 -6.34 -13.64 6.44
C GLY A 494 -5.87 -14.74 5.47
N LEU A 495 -4.63 -15.23 5.62
CA LEU A 495 -4.10 -16.32 4.79
C LEU A 495 -4.28 -17.70 5.46
N ALA A 496 -4.77 -17.73 6.71
CA ALA A 496 -4.77 -18.91 7.56
C ALA A 496 -3.41 -19.61 7.67
N PHE A 497 -2.32 -18.83 7.68
CA PHE A 497 -0.96 -19.35 7.81
C PHE A 497 -0.42 -19.12 9.22
N ARG A 498 0.17 -20.16 9.82
CA ARG A 498 0.87 -20.04 11.10
C ARG A 498 2.23 -19.35 10.96
N TYR A 499 2.91 -19.58 9.85
CA TYR A 499 4.21 -19.01 9.53
C TYR A 499 4.09 -18.27 8.21
N TYR A 500 4.47 -16.99 8.20
CA TYR A 500 4.47 -16.20 6.97
C TYR A 500 5.48 -15.06 7.05
N CYS A 501 6.22 -14.86 5.97
CA CYS A 501 7.12 -13.74 5.75
C CYS A 501 7.00 -13.26 4.32
N HIS A 502 7.61 -12.12 4.00
CA HIS A 502 7.88 -11.76 2.61
C HIS A 502 9.35 -12.07 2.30
N PHE A 503 9.56 -12.94 1.33
CA PHE A 503 10.87 -13.40 0.84
C PHE A 503 11.07 -13.10 -0.66
N THR A 504 9.97 -12.96 -1.41
CA THR A 504 9.94 -13.07 -2.87
C THR A 504 10.06 -11.75 -3.64
N SER A 505 10.31 -10.61 -2.99
CA SER A 505 10.46 -9.33 -3.70
C SER A 505 11.50 -8.36 -3.09
N PRO A 506 12.77 -8.78 -2.93
CA PRO A 506 13.82 -7.97 -2.32
C PRO A 506 14.27 -6.76 -3.15
N ILE A 507 13.91 -6.66 -4.43
CA ILE A 507 14.19 -5.45 -5.24
C ILE A 507 13.34 -4.27 -4.77
N ARG A 508 12.12 -4.55 -4.29
CA ARG A 508 11.10 -3.54 -3.97
C ARG A 508 10.62 -3.54 -2.52
N ARG A 509 11.06 -4.47 -1.68
CA ARG A 509 10.73 -4.53 -0.25
C ARG A 509 11.97 -4.78 0.60
N TYR A 510 12.24 -3.90 1.55
CA TYR A 510 13.37 -4.03 2.46
C TYR A 510 13.27 -5.24 3.41
N PRO A 511 12.08 -5.65 3.91
CA PRO A 511 11.95 -6.83 4.76
C PRO A 511 12.45 -8.11 4.06
N ASP A 512 12.14 -8.28 2.77
CA ASP A 512 12.64 -9.39 1.96
C ASP A 512 14.18 -9.34 1.84
N LEU A 513 14.76 -8.16 1.62
CA LEU A 513 16.23 -7.99 1.62
C LEU A 513 16.84 -8.35 2.98
N MET A 514 16.17 -8.00 4.08
CA MET A 514 16.61 -8.37 5.43
C MET A 514 16.53 -9.88 5.64
N VAL A 515 15.43 -10.52 5.22
CA VAL A 515 15.27 -11.99 5.23
C VAL A 515 16.41 -12.66 4.45
N HIS A 516 16.72 -12.21 3.23
CA HIS A 516 17.81 -12.77 2.42
C HIS A 516 19.18 -12.69 3.12
N ARG A 517 19.46 -11.59 3.83
CA ARG A 517 20.70 -11.45 4.61
C ARG A 517 20.76 -12.45 5.76
N ILE A 518 19.65 -12.64 6.45
CA ILE A 518 19.55 -13.59 7.56
C ILE A 518 19.84 -15.01 7.05
N ILE A 519 19.18 -15.39 5.95
CA ILE A 519 19.40 -16.67 5.28
C ILE A 519 20.88 -16.85 4.92
N ARG A 520 21.50 -15.86 4.29
CA ARG A 520 22.92 -15.90 3.90
C ARG A 520 23.85 -16.13 5.10
N VAL A 521 23.63 -15.42 6.22
CA VAL A 521 24.44 -15.61 7.43
C VAL A 521 24.31 -17.03 7.97
N ILE A 522 23.09 -17.57 7.99
CA ILE A 522 22.83 -18.93 8.47
C ILE A 522 23.48 -19.97 7.56
N LEU A 523 23.32 -19.84 6.23
CA LEU A 523 23.91 -20.77 5.25
C LEU A 523 25.44 -20.79 5.29
N SER A 524 26.08 -19.68 5.67
CA SER A 524 27.53 -19.58 5.85
C SER A 524 28.02 -20.05 7.23
N GLY A 525 27.12 -20.49 8.12
CA GLY A 525 27.46 -20.92 9.48
C GLY A 525 27.91 -19.77 10.40
N GLY A 526 27.60 -18.53 10.05
CA GLY A 526 28.10 -17.32 10.72
C GLY A 526 27.29 -16.84 11.92
N LEU A 527 26.37 -17.65 12.46
CA LEU A 527 25.48 -17.23 13.55
C LEU A 527 26.12 -17.47 14.92
N ASP A 528 26.87 -16.48 15.42
CA ASP A 528 27.30 -16.40 16.82
C ASP A 528 26.40 -15.47 17.64
N ASP A 529 26.51 -15.49 18.97
CA ASP A 529 25.67 -14.69 19.89
C ASP A 529 25.73 -13.19 19.63
N ARG A 530 26.85 -12.71 19.07
CA ARG A 530 27.03 -11.29 18.76
C ARG A 530 26.29 -10.94 17.47
N THR A 531 26.42 -11.79 16.47
CA THR A 531 25.78 -11.65 15.16
C THR A 531 24.28 -11.80 15.30
N ALA A 532 23.79 -12.76 16.08
CA ALA A 532 22.37 -12.92 16.40
C ALA A 532 21.75 -11.65 17.00
N ARG A 533 22.37 -11.08 18.05
CA ARG A 533 21.90 -9.82 18.65
C ARG A 533 21.91 -8.64 17.68
N SER A 534 22.94 -8.56 16.83
CA SER A 534 23.01 -7.51 15.81
C SER A 534 21.92 -7.66 14.75
N MET A 535 21.60 -8.90 14.36
CA MET A 535 20.57 -9.21 13.37
C MET A 535 19.17 -8.99 13.93
N GLU A 536 18.94 -9.30 15.21
CA GLU A 536 17.69 -9.03 15.90
C GLU A 536 17.38 -7.53 15.92
N ALA A 537 18.35 -6.70 16.30
CA ALA A 537 18.20 -5.25 16.26
C ALA A 537 17.92 -4.73 14.84
N ALA A 538 18.62 -5.25 13.82
CA ALA A 538 18.41 -4.86 12.43
C ALA A 538 17.05 -5.34 11.88
N ALA A 539 16.59 -6.53 12.28
CA ALA A 539 15.29 -7.07 11.91
C ALA A 539 14.15 -6.25 12.53
N GLN A 540 14.31 -5.83 13.78
CA GLN A 540 13.37 -4.94 14.46
C GLN A 540 13.25 -3.58 13.74
N GLU A 541 14.39 -2.95 13.44
CA GLU A 541 14.41 -1.69 12.69
C GLU A 541 13.78 -1.85 11.31
N ALA A 542 14.10 -2.93 10.58
CA ALA A 542 13.51 -3.24 9.29
C ALA A 542 11.98 -3.38 9.38
N ALA A 543 11.47 -4.11 10.38
CA ALA A 543 10.04 -4.33 10.58
C ALA A 543 9.29 -3.01 10.88
N GLU A 544 9.82 -2.18 11.77
CA GLU A 544 9.23 -0.90 12.15
C GLU A 544 9.22 0.10 10.98
N VAL A 545 10.36 0.27 10.33
CA VAL A 545 10.50 1.22 9.22
C VAL A 545 9.63 0.81 8.05
N SER A 546 9.68 -0.46 7.63
CA SER A 546 8.90 -0.94 6.49
C SER A 546 7.40 -0.95 6.75
N SER A 547 6.93 -1.23 7.98
CA SER A 547 5.51 -1.12 8.32
C SER A 547 5.00 0.33 8.29
N ARG A 548 5.87 1.30 8.58
CA ARG A 548 5.54 2.72 8.47
C ARG A 548 5.54 3.18 7.01
N THR A 549 6.59 2.90 6.25
CA THR A 549 6.71 3.34 4.85
C THR A 549 5.68 2.66 3.94
N GLU A 550 5.30 1.41 4.21
CA GLU A 550 4.23 0.73 3.47
C GLU A 550 2.89 1.45 3.64
N ARG A 551 2.54 1.85 4.86
CA ARG A 551 1.31 2.61 5.12
C ARG A 551 1.32 3.97 4.41
N GLU A 552 2.43 4.68 4.49
CA GLU A 552 2.62 5.96 3.81
C GLU A 552 2.50 5.82 2.28
N ALA A 553 3.07 4.73 1.72
CA ALA A 553 2.97 4.42 0.30
C ALA A 553 1.53 4.12 -0.12
N LEU A 554 0.83 3.24 0.59
CA LEU A 554 -0.56 2.87 0.31
C LEU A 554 -1.51 4.07 0.39
N GLU A 555 -1.31 4.96 1.36
CA GLU A 555 -2.09 6.21 1.47
C GLU A 555 -1.85 7.12 0.25
N LEU A 556 -0.60 7.24 -0.19
CA LEU A 556 -0.26 8.04 -1.37
C LEU A 556 -0.79 7.44 -2.68
N GLU A 557 -0.73 6.11 -2.82
CA GLU A 557 -1.29 5.38 -3.96
C GLU A 557 -2.79 5.61 -4.07
N ARG A 558 -3.52 5.44 -2.95
CA ARG A 558 -4.96 5.73 -2.87
C ARG A 558 -5.26 7.20 -3.18
N ASP A 559 -4.42 8.13 -2.74
CA ASP A 559 -4.57 9.56 -3.00
C ASP A 559 -4.40 9.90 -4.48
N VAL A 560 -3.43 9.29 -5.16
CA VAL A 560 -3.25 9.43 -6.61
C VAL A 560 -4.40 8.80 -7.37
N GLU A 561 -4.84 7.62 -6.98
CA GLU A 561 -5.99 6.93 -7.59
C GLU A 561 -7.26 7.78 -7.49
N LYS A 562 -7.60 8.29 -6.29
CA LYS A 562 -8.76 9.17 -6.09
C LYS A 562 -8.65 10.47 -6.88
N MET A 563 -7.46 11.06 -6.95
CA MET A 563 -7.22 12.26 -7.78
C MET A 563 -7.51 11.96 -9.25
N LYS A 564 -7.01 10.84 -9.77
CA LYS A 564 -7.19 10.44 -11.18
C LYS A 564 -8.64 10.03 -11.48
N LYS A 565 -9.30 9.29 -10.59
CA LYS A 565 -10.75 9.03 -10.68
C LYS A 565 -11.55 10.32 -10.73
N SER A 566 -11.23 11.29 -9.87
CA SER A 566 -11.90 12.60 -9.91
C SER A 566 -11.57 13.40 -11.17
N GLN A 567 -10.37 13.26 -11.74
CA GLN A 567 -10.00 13.91 -13.00
C GLN A 567 -10.77 13.32 -14.18
N TYR A 568 -10.93 12.00 -14.21
CA TYR A 568 -11.76 11.29 -15.19
C TYR A 568 -13.21 11.80 -15.15
N MET A 569 -13.81 11.87 -13.96
CA MET A 569 -15.22 12.27 -13.79
C MET A 569 -15.54 13.72 -14.18
N LEU A 570 -14.54 14.59 -14.40
CA LEU A 570 -14.78 15.92 -14.98
C LEU A 570 -15.37 15.84 -16.40
N GLY A 571 -15.04 14.79 -17.15
CA GLY A 571 -15.59 14.54 -18.49
C GLY A 571 -17.02 13.99 -18.48
N HIS A 572 -17.50 13.51 -17.33
CA HIS A 572 -18.76 12.77 -17.17
C HIS A 572 -19.81 13.56 -16.37
N LEU A 573 -19.64 14.88 -16.21
CA LEU A 573 -20.57 15.72 -15.46
C LEU A 573 -21.97 15.70 -16.09
N GLY A 574 -22.99 15.46 -15.28
CA GLY A 574 -24.39 15.38 -15.70
C GLY A 574 -24.81 14.01 -16.26
N GLU A 575 -23.89 13.07 -16.46
CA GLU A 575 -24.22 11.70 -16.89
C GLU A 575 -24.95 10.95 -15.78
N ILE A 576 -25.83 10.04 -16.18
CA ILE A 576 -26.58 9.16 -15.28
C ILE A 576 -26.00 7.75 -15.38
N ALA A 577 -25.72 7.14 -14.24
CA ALA A 577 -25.21 5.79 -14.15
C ALA A 577 -25.90 5.02 -13.02
N GLU A 578 -25.97 3.70 -13.17
CA GLU A 578 -26.27 2.81 -12.06
C GLU A 578 -25.00 2.53 -11.26
N GLY A 579 -25.14 2.48 -9.94
CA GLY A 579 -24.06 2.11 -9.04
C GLY A 579 -24.60 1.44 -7.79
N VAL A 580 -23.70 0.85 -7.01
CA VAL A 580 -24.02 0.13 -5.79
C VAL A 580 -23.58 0.96 -4.59
N ILE A 581 -24.43 1.08 -3.57
CA ILE A 581 -24.07 1.75 -2.31
C ILE A 581 -22.94 0.96 -1.63
N SER A 582 -21.74 1.53 -1.61
CA SER A 582 -20.51 0.94 -1.07
C SER A 582 -20.21 1.36 0.38
N GLY A 583 -20.84 2.44 0.86
CA GLY A 583 -20.61 2.98 2.19
C GLY A 583 -21.79 3.83 2.65
N VAL A 584 -22.11 3.81 3.94
CA VAL A 584 -23.16 4.67 4.53
C VAL A 584 -22.60 5.39 5.74
N THR A 585 -22.88 6.70 5.85
CA THR A 585 -22.41 7.57 6.93
C THR A 585 -23.55 8.47 7.43
N GLU A 586 -23.30 9.19 8.52
CA GLU A 586 -24.25 10.15 9.09
C GLU A 586 -24.60 11.33 8.16
N TYR A 587 -23.77 11.61 7.16
CA TYR A 587 -23.92 12.75 6.25
C TYR A 587 -24.23 12.35 4.80
N GLY A 588 -24.28 11.06 4.49
CA GLY A 588 -24.57 10.59 3.14
C GLY A 588 -24.26 9.11 2.93
N PHE A 589 -24.23 8.70 1.68
CA PHE A 589 -23.80 7.37 1.29
C PHE A 589 -22.93 7.41 0.05
N TYR A 590 -21.92 6.55 0.01
CA TYR A 590 -21.02 6.37 -1.12
C TYR A 590 -21.63 5.39 -2.11
N VAL A 591 -21.54 5.72 -3.39
CA VAL A 591 -22.00 4.87 -4.50
C VAL A 591 -20.78 4.56 -5.35
N ARG A 592 -20.53 3.26 -5.56
CA ARG A 592 -19.50 2.73 -6.43
C ARG A 592 -20.12 2.36 -7.78
N LEU A 593 -19.51 2.87 -8.85
CA LEU A 593 -19.88 2.58 -10.24
C LEU A 593 -19.22 1.27 -10.72
N PRO A 594 -19.72 0.64 -11.80
CA PRO A 594 -19.14 -0.59 -12.36
C PRO A 594 -17.67 -0.46 -12.75
N ASN A 595 -17.23 0.75 -13.10
CA ASN A 595 -15.84 1.08 -13.39
C ASN A 595 -15.00 1.42 -12.14
N THR A 596 -15.44 1.00 -10.94
CA THR A 596 -14.81 1.19 -9.63
C THR A 596 -14.71 2.63 -9.11
N VAL A 597 -15.20 3.63 -9.85
CA VAL A 597 -15.28 5.02 -9.38
C VAL A 597 -16.28 5.11 -8.23
N GLU A 598 -15.90 5.81 -7.16
CA GLU A 598 -16.76 6.02 -5.99
C GLU A 598 -17.04 7.53 -5.80
N GLY A 599 -18.30 7.87 -5.53
CA GLY A 599 -18.74 9.23 -5.26
C GLY A 599 -19.76 9.30 -4.13
N LEU A 600 -19.88 10.46 -3.49
CA LEU A 600 -20.75 10.67 -2.33
C LEU A 600 -22.09 11.29 -2.74
N VAL A 601 -23.20 10.69 -2.32
CA VAL A 601 -24.52 11.34 -2.28
C VAL A 601 -24.76 11.88 -0.88
N ARG A 602 -24.91 13.20 -0.75
CA ARG A 602 -25.16 13.86 0.55
C ARG A 602 -26.62 13.76 0.93
N LEU A 603 -26.92 13.56 2.21
CA LEU A 603 -28.32 13.58 2.70
C LEU A 603 -29.00 14.90 2.41
N GLU A 604 -28.27 16.01 2.50
CA GLU A 604 -28.74 17.37 2.19
C GLU A 604 -29.23 17.54 0.73
N SER A 605 -28.77 16.68 -0.18
CA SER A 605 -29.21 16.69 -1.58
C SER A 605 -30.52 15.94 -1.81
N LEU A 606 -31.03 15.24 -0.79
CA LEU A 606 -32.29 14.52 -0.82
C LEU A 606 -33.40 15.45 -0.35
N HIS A 607 -34.25 15.88 -1.27
CA HIS A 607 -35.31 16.85 -0.99
C HIS A 607 -36.70 16.21 -0.82
N ASP A 608 -36.79 14.89 -0.96
CA ASP A 608 -38.03 14.12 -0.90
C ASP A 608 -38.44 13.72 0.54
N ASP A 609 -37.49 13.67 1.47
CA ASP A 609 -37.74 13.38 2.89
C ASP A 609 -36.65 13.97 3.82
N TYR A 610 -36.88 13.86 5.12
CA TYR A 610 -35.83 13.98 6.13
C TYR A 610 -35.25 12.60 6.43
N TYR A 611 -33.95 12.47 6.25
CA TYR A 611 -33.23 11.20 6.35
C TYR A 611 -32.38 11.13 7.62
N GLU A 612 -32.50 10.04 8.36
CA GLU A 612 -31.68 9.75 9.55
C GLU A 612 -30.81 8.52 9.32
N PHE A 613 -29.57 8.58 9.81
CA PHE A 613 -28.66 7.45 9.80
C PHE A 613 -28.95 6.52 10.98
N ASP A 614 -29.18 5.25 10.66
CA ASP A 614 -29.37 4.15 11.61
C ASP A 614 -28.06 3.35 11.66
N PRO A 615 -27.20 3.60 12.67
CA PRO A 615 -25.88 2.96 12.77
C PRO A 615 -25.98 1.45 13.00
N ASP A 616 -27.01 0.98 13.70
CA ASP A 616 -27.18 -0.43 14.04
C ASP A 616 -27.50 -1.29 12.81
N ARG A 617 -28.14 -0.70 11.80
CA ARG A 617 -28.51 -1.37 10.54
C ARG A 617 -27.70 -0.89 9.34
N ILE A 618 -26.75 0.02 9.53
CA ILE A 618 -25.90 0.63 8.50
C ILE A 618 -26.76 1.07 7.30
N ARG A 619 -27.74 1.93 7.58
CA ARG A 619 -28.69 2.43 6.59
C ARG A 619 -29.11 3.86 6.87
N VAL A 620 -29.60 4.52 5.83
CA VAL A 620 -30.29 5.81 5.92
C VAL A 620 -31.78 5.57 5.73
N LEU A 621 -32.61 6.11 6.62
CA LEU A 621 -34.07 5.95 6.61
C LEU A 621 -34.78 7.30 6.50
N GLY A 622 -35.66 7.44 5.52
CA GLY A 622 -36.60 8.56 5.41
C GLY A 622 -37.69 8.48 6.48
N ILE A 623 -37.92 9.56 7.23
CA ILE A 623 -38.90 9.59 8.32
C ILE A 623 -40.33 9.55 7.80
N ARG A 624 -40.66 10.25 6.70
CA ARG A 624 -42.03 10.35 6.18
C ARG A 624 -42.38 9.25 5.19
N ASN A 625 -41.50 8.97 4.24
CA ASN A 625 -41.76 8.05 3.14
C ASN A 625 -41.22 6.64 3.41
N HIS A 626 -40.45 6.46 4.49
CA HIS A 626 -39.80 5.21 4.88
C HIS A 626 -38.86 4.62 3.81
N ARG A 627 -38.44 5.44 2.84
CA ARG A 627 -37.44 5.07 1.85
C ARG A 627 -36.13 4.79 2.57
N THR A 628 -35.51 3.67 2.23
CA THR A 628 -34.29 3.20 2.88
C THR A 628 -33.18 3.12 1.85
N PHE A 629 -31.97 3.54 2.23
CA PHE A 629 -30.75 3.32 1.49
C PHE A 629 -29.76 2.57 2.38
N THR A 630 -29.35 1.38 1.98
CA THR A 630 -28.40 0.56 2.72
C THR A 630 -27.28 0.07 1.82
N LEU A 631 -26.24 -0.49 2.42
CA LEU A 631 -25.12 -1.10 1.68
C LEU A 631 -25.66 -2.13 0.69
N GLY A 632 -25.09 -2.17 -0.51
CA GLY A 632 -25.47 -3.12 -1.56
C GLY A 632 -26.70 -2.72 -2.38
N ASP A 633 -27.44 -1.67 -2.00
CA ASP A 633 -28.55 -1.20 -2.82
C ASP A 633 -28.04 -0.66 -4.16
N ILE A 634 -28.74 -1.01 -5.24
CA ILE A 634 -28.51 -0.45 -6.57
C ILE A 634 -29.29 0.86 -6.67
N VAL A 635 -28.59 1.94 -7.00
CA VAL A 635 -29.17 3.28 -7.16
C VAL A 635 -28.76 3.90 -8.48
N ARG A 636 -29.66 4.69 -9.07
CA ARG A 636 -29.34 5.56 -10.21
C ARG A 636 -28.85 6.91 -9.70
N ILE A 637 -27.65 7.29 -10.09
CA ILE A 637 -27.04 8.56 -9.72
C ILE A 637 -26.80 9.41 -10.96
N GLN A 638 -26.73 10.73 -10.75
CA GLN A 638 -26.19 11.67 -11.71
C GLN A 638 -24.88 12.26 -11.15
N VAL A 639 -23.87 12.36 -12.00
CA VAL A 639 -22.59 12.98 -11.64
C VAL A 639 -22.77 14.48 -11.46
N LEU A 640 -22.67 14.96 -10.21
CA LEU A 640 -22.95 16.36 -9.88
C LEU A 640 -21.70 17.24 -10.01
N SER A 641 -20.60 16.81 -9.39
CA SER A 641 -19.34 17.55 -9.45
C SER A 641 -18.14 16.66 -9.16
N ALA A 642 -16.97 17.05 -9.68
CA ALA A 642 -15.70 16.42 -9.36
C ALA A 642 -14.64 17.50 -9.11
N ASP A 643 -13.80 17.34 -8.09
CA ASP A 643 -12.67 18.22 -7.79
C ASP A 643 -11.40 17.38 -7.56
N PRO A 644 -10.50 17.28 -8.56
CA PRO A 644 -9.27 16.51 -8.44
C PRO A 644 -8.33 17.03 -7.36
N ALA A 645 -8.33 18.34 -7.07
CA ALA A 645 -7.48 18.91 -6.04
C ALA A 645 -7.95 18.52 -4.63
N LEU A 646 -9.27 18.33 -4.46
CA LEU A 646 -9.87 17.82 -3.22
C LEU A 646 -10.09 16.31 -3.23
N ARG A 647 -9.82 15.64 -4.36
CA ARG A 647 -10.00 14.20 -4.62
C ARG A 647 -11.43 13.74 -4.30
N ARG A 648 -12.41 14.56 -4.69
CA ARG A 648 -13.82 14.37 -4.33
C ARG A 648 -14.69 14.30 -5.57
N ILE A 649 -15.61 13.34 -5.55
CA ILE A 649 -16.69 13.21 -6.52
C ILE A 649 -17.99 13.27 -5.72
N ASP A 650 -18.87 14.19 -6.07
CA ASP A 650 -20.21 14.29 -5.50
C ASP A 650 -21.22 13.82 -6.55
N PHE A 651 -22.15 13.00 -6.11
CA PHE A 651 -23.28 12.50 -6.88
C PHE A 651 -24.58 13.09 -6.33
N ARG A 652 -25.63 13.08 -7.14
CA ARG A 652 -27.00 13.22 -6.68
C ARG A 652 -27.81 12.00 -7.11
N LEU A 653 -28.84 11.65 -6.35
CA LEU A 653 -29.82 10.67 -6.82
C LEU A 653 -30.50 11.20 -8.08
N ALA A 654 -30.58 10.36 -9.10
CA ALA A 654 -31.41 10.61 -10.27
C ALA A 654 -32.85 10.19 -9.93
N GLU A 655 -33.82 11.02 -10.31
CA GLU A 655 -35.23 10.60 -10.31
C GLU A 655 -35.42 9.55 -11.41
N GLU A 656 -36.40 8.65 -11.24
CA GLU A 656 -36.68 7.57 -12.20
C GLU A 656 -36.98 8.07 -13.62
#